data_AF-A0A972RRH4-F1
#
_entry.id   AF-A0A972RRH4-F1
#
_cell.length_a   1.000
_cell.length_b   1.000
_cell.length_c   1.000
_cell.angle_alpha   90.00
_cell.angle_beta   90.00
_cell.angle_gamma   90.00
#
_symmetry.space_group_name_H-M   'P 1'
#
loop_
_entity.id
_entity.type
_entity.pdbx_description
1 polymer ?
#
loop_
_entity_poly.entity_id
_entity_poly.type
_entity_poly.pdbx_seq_one_letter_code
_entity_poly.pdbx_strand_id
1 'polypeptide(L)'
;MLIRKEHAIALLDLIGHERKKTGTYYTITPEREEVFQELEFQNLAELYNPLQYGLTYWGRALVTILEEMIEKGLIPHPEHWNDEFRWLGTEVITMIDDAIQNNDLPGPLTEKALEERGFIEVKKEEKKGEFKVVNQYAKDIHSIFKNATPRLEISKELAEYIAQTPTGPAETGRLPEGGRYPELLESMRLIAFSVPNSDVYAFTGLGKAVKEALQYIAPSLPVLISEDILYSLIKILDEGFDKLTDTEKETLWELGLVDEEGNLYPGGEKLIEVYRLWKDKEFPEVKTFNIETLEAELLKTIDYIWKEEYTKNPEIVPTVDQIVHFLLEKPLKEYKHVVEYYGRKLNQAFNYKKKEEIKKKFAEVKTVEELFKSFYEKGNEWYEKLYDVVQEALYTLEAFNLITTEEHKDQKVHKLTEHGQKVLEDMKQRGFREILSTAVKAITITNREISAPNLDWYQKAEEEKLVGAGEPTVSGKLYADLAYNIRRLPHITRFELTVLHKIPARGFFLKDVYAQFDETWKEEVTYALNKLEARGYLNILQNEAVVLTEAGELIKRALAGVPEGVAQPLTPIAVRILEALRKVGNLYVKEQRVRILPKNIEEALRLTGLDKKTFDKELVVLRVAGLIGKTSINEAGLLVLKALELLNQ
;
A
#
# COMPACT_ATOMS: atom_id res chain seq x y z
N MET A 1 -4.07 5.45 -19.87
CA MET A 1 -4.88 5.19 -21.08
C MET A 1 -6.20 5.88 -20.88
N LEU A 2 -6.55 6.73 -21.83
CA LEU A 2 -7.67 7.65 -21.84
C LEU A 2 -8.35 7.56 -23.20
N ILE A 3 -9.61 7.09 -23.21
CA ILE A 3 -10.45 7.09 -24.40
C ILE A 3 -11.78 7.75 -24.05
N ARG A 4 -11.95 8.94 -24.60
CA ARG A 4 -13.20 9.72 -24.58
C ARG A 4 -13.86 9.63 -25.95
N LYS A 5 -14.99 10.30 -26.12
CA LYS A 5 -15.70 10.40 -27.39
C LYS A 5 -14.80 10.76 -28.59
N GLU A 6 -14.05 11.85 -28.49
CA GLU A 6 -13.17 12.33 -29.57
C GLU A 6 -12.06 11.32 -29.92
N HIS A 7 -11.48 10.66 -28.92
CA HIS A 7 -10.50 9.60 -29.07
C HIS A 7 -11.09 8.39 -29.80
N ALA A 8 -12.27 7.95 -29.38
CA ALA A 8 -12.96 6.82 -29.97
C ALA A 8 -13.33 7.10 -31.43
N ILE A 9 -13.82 8.30 -31.75
CA ILE A 9 -14.10 8.74 -33.13
C ILE A 9 -12.80 8.76 -33.96
N ALA A 10 -11.71 9.33 -33.42
CA ALA A 10 -10.41 9.36 -34.10
C ALA A 10 -9.88 7.95 -34.41
N LEU A 11 -10.00 7.00 -33.48
CA LEU A 11 -9.62 5.60 -33.72
C LEU A 11 -10.48 4.96 -34.81
N LEU A 12 -11.80 5.18 -34.80
CA LEU A 12 -12.73 4.67 -35.82
C LEU A 12 -12.44 5.27 -37.21
N ASP A 13 -12.09 6.56 -37.29
CA ASP A 13 -11.68 7.22 -38.52
C ASP A 13 -10.41 6.55 -39.10
N LEU A 14 -9.41 6.30 -38.25
CA LEU A 14 -8.15 5.68 -38.64
C LEU A 14 -8.35 4.25 -39.19
N ILE A 15 -9.09 3.39 -38.47
CA ILE A 15 -9.34 2.01 -38.93
C ILE A 15 -10.20 2.00 -40.19
N GLY A 16 -11.15 2.92 -40.29
CA GLY A 16 -11.99 3.10 -41.47
C GLY A 16 -11.17 3.51 -42.70
N HIS A 17 -10.17 4.35 -42.53
CA HIS A 17 -9.24 4.74 -43.60
C HIS A 17 -8.33 3.57 -44.02
N GLU A 18 -7.74 2.86 -43.06
CA GLU A 18 -6.86 1.70 -43.30
C GLU A 18 -7.60 0.60 -44.09
N ARG A 19 -8.85 0.27 -43.71
CA ARG A 19 -9.67 -0.75 -44.40
C ARG A 19 -10.09 -0.36 -45.82
N LYS A 20 -10.30 0.93 -46.09
CA LYS A 20 -10.60 1.43 -47.44
C LYS A 20 -9.37 1.39 -48.37
N LYS A 21 -8.19 1.02 -47.86
CA LYS A 21 -6.90 0.97 -48.59
C LYS A 21 -6.56 2.27 -49.30
N THR A 22 -7.03 3.40 -48.76
CA THR A 22 -6.80 4.73 -49.31
C THR A 22 -5.41 5.29 -48.96
N GLY A 23 -4.68 4.63 -48.06
CA GLY A 23 -3.33 4.97 -47.64
C GLY A 23 -2.95 4.21 -46.36
N THR A 24 -1.68 4.29 -45.95
CA THR A 24 -1.20 3.80 -44.64
C THR A 24 -1.42 4.82 -43.51
N TYR A 25 -1.77 6.06 -43.85
CA TYR A 25 -1.98 7.17 -42.93
C TYR A 25 -3.21 7.99 -43.33
N TYR A 26 -3.85 8.62 -42.35
CA TYR A 26 -5.00 9.51 -42.47
C TYR A 26 -4.56 10.95 -42.23
N THR A 27 -4.90 11.86 -43.14
CA THR A 27 -4.63 13.30 -42.97
C THR A 27 -5.73 13.96 -42.16
N ILE A 28 -5.37 14.52 -41.01
CA ILE A 28 -6.29 15.18 -40.08
C ILE A 28 -6.35 16.69 -40.33
N THR A 29 -7.35 17.35 -39.77
CA THR A 29 -7.38 18.82 -39.73
C THR A 29 -6.60 19.33 -38.51
N PRO A 30 -5.99 20.53 -38.57
CA PRO A 30 -5.19 21.06 -37.45
C PRO A 30 -5.95 21.15 -36.12
N GLU A 31 -7.26 21.38 -36.15
CA GLU A 31 -8.09 21.51 -34.94
C GLU A 31 -8.24 20.19 -34.17
N ARG A 32 -7.88 19.06 -34.78
CA ARG A 32 -7.91 17.73 -34.16
C ARG A 32 -6.54 17.29 -33.67
N GLU A 33 -5.48 18.05 -33.92
CA GLU A 33 -4.09 17.62 -33.65
C GLU A 33 -3.88 17.21 -32.19
N GLU A 34 -4.39 17.97 -31.23
CA GLU A 34 -4.27 17.67 -29.79
C GLU A 34 -4.84 16.28 -29.43
N VAL A 35 -5.97 15.89 -30.04
CA VAL A 35 -6.60 14.57 -29.82
C VAL A 35 -5.74 13.44 -30.37
N PHE A 36 -5.11 13.64 -31.53
CA PHE A 36 -4.23 12.65 -32.13
C PHE A 36 -2.88 12.58 -31.42
N GLN A 37 -2.40 13.70 -30.89
CA GLN A 37 -1.25 13.74 -30.00
C GLN A 37 -1.53 12.89 -28.76
N GLU A 38 -2.66 13.06 -28.08
CA GLU A 38 -3.02 12.20 -26.94
C GLU A 38 -3.06 10.69 -27.29
N LEU A 39 -3.56 10.32 -28.47
CA LEU A 39 -3.52 8.93 -28.95
C LEU A 39 -2.10 8.44 -29.24
N GLU A 40 -1.24 9.30 -29.79
CA GLU A 40 0.16 9.01 -30.06
C GLU A 40 0.94 8.78 -28.77
N PHE A 41 0.74 9.64 -27.77
CA PHE A 41 1.39 9.51 -26.48
C PHE A 41 0.92 8.28 -25.70
N GLN A 42 -0.28 7.78 -25.97
CA GLN A 42 -0.75 6.48 -25.48
C GLN A 42 -0.21 5.27 -26.23
N ASN A 43 0.55 5.47 -27.32
CA ASN A 43 1.00 4.45 -28.26
C ASN A 43 -0.18 3.73 -28.94
N LEU A 44 -1.21 4.48 -29.31
CA LEU A 44 -2.38 4.00 -30.06
C LEU A 44 -2.39 4.54 -31.50
N ALA A 45 -1.84 5.73 -31.72
CA ALA A 45 -1.58 6.30 -33.03
C ALA A 45 -0.08 6.59 -33.22
N GLU A 46 0.34 6.80 -34.46
CA GLU A 46 1.71 7.15 -34.82
C GLU A 46 1.69 8.28 -35.86
N LEU A 47 2.45 9.33 -35.63
CA LEU A 47 2.65 10.43 -36.57
C LEU A 47 3.70 10.02 -37.62
N TYR A 48 3.30 9.98 -38.89
CA TYR A 48 4.19 9.65 -40.01
C TYR A 48 4.79 10.91 -40.67
N ASN A 49 3.96 11.93 -40.82
CA ASN A 49 4.30 13.26 -41.34
C ASN A 49 3.38 14.28 -40.67
N PRO A 50 3.65 15.59 -40.74
CA PRO A 50 2.77 16.61 -40.17
C PRO A 50 1.29 16.38 -40.54
N LEU A 51 0.43 16.26 -39.52
CA LEU A 51 -1.01 15.98 -39.63
C LEU A 51 -1.37 14.63 -40.30
N GLN A 52 -0.44 13.68 -40.42
CA GLN A 52 -0.68 12.35 -41.00
C GLN A 52 -0.44 11.26 -39.96
N TYR A 53 -1.53 10.65 -39.50
CA TYR A 53 -1.51 9.64 -38.45
C TYR A 53 -1.94 8.25 -38.95
N GLY A 54 -1.37 7.20 -38.38
CA GLY A 54 -1.83 5.81 -38.56
C GLY A 54 -1.99 5.10 -37.22
N LEU A 55 -2.60 3.91 -37.23
CA LEU A 55 -2.74 3.10 -36.02
C LEU A 55 -1.45 2.34 -35.72
N THR A 56 -1.07 2.31 -34.44
CA THR A 56 -0.08 1.37 -33.94
C THR A 56 -0.67 -0.05 -33.87
N TYR A 57 0.13 -1.04 -33.51
CA TYR A 57 -0.38 -2.38 -33.22
C TYR A 57 -1.47 -2.36 -32.12
N TRP A 58 -1.20 -1.65 -31.03
CA TRP A 58 -2.12 -1.55 -29.89
C TRP A 58 -3.36 -0.72 -30.21
N GLY A 59 -3.22 0.33 -31.02
CA GLY A 59 -4.35 1.08 -31.56
C GLY A 59 -5.31 0.22 -32.37
N ARG A 60 -4.78 -0.61 -33.28
CA ARG A 60 -5.60 -1.58 -34.04
C ARG A 60 -6.32 -2.58 -33.14
N ALA A 61 -5.63 -3.12 -32.14
CA ALA A 61 -6.24 -4.06 -31.20
C ALA A 61 -7.40 -3.40 -30.42
N LEU A 62 -7.19 -2.18 -29.92
CA LEU A 62 -8.17 -1.46 -29.12
C LEU A 62 -9.40 -1.05 -29.94
N VAL A 63 -9.21 -0.50 -31.14
CA VAL A 63 -10.32 -0.07 -31.99
C VAL A 63 -11.14 -1.27 -32.49
N THR A 64 -10.52 -2.42 -32.71
CA THR A 64 -11.24 -3.66 -33.07
C THR A 64 -12.15 -4.09 -31.92
N ILE A 65 -11.67 -4.04 -30.67
CA ILE A 65 -12.51 -4.30 -29.49
C ILE A 65 -13.69 -3.31 -29.44
N LEU A 66 -13.42 -2.02 -29.64
CA LEU A 66 -14.45 -0.98 -29.64
C LEU A 66 -15.53 -1.26 -30.70
N GLU A 67 -15.14 -1.55 -31.95
CA GLU A 67 -16.07 -1.87 -33.04
C GLU A 67 -16.92 -3.10 -32.70
N GLU A 68 -16.32 -4.19 -32.24
CA GLU A 68 -17.06 -5.40 -31.88
C GLU A 68 -18.07 -5.15 -30.74
N MET A 69 -17.71 -4.35 -29.75
CA MET A 69 -18.60 -3.99 -28.65
C MET A 69 -19.79 -3.15 -29.14
N ILE A 70 -19.56 -2.24 -30.09
CA ILE A 70 -20.62 -1.44 -30.74
C ILE A 70 -21.53 -2.35 -31.56
N GLU A 71 -20.97 -3.24 -32.39
CA GLU A 71 -21.73 -4.17 -33.24
C GLU A 71 -22.61 -5.12 -32.42
N LYS A 72 -22.12 -5.56 -31.25
CA LYS A 72 -22.89 -6.39 -30.31
C LYS A 72 -23.87 -5.60 -29.46
N GLY A 73 -23.91 -4.27 -29.58
CA GLY A 73 -24.78 -3.39 -28.81
C GLY A 73 -24.46 -3.34 -27.32
N LEU A 74 -23.22 -3.68 -26.92
CA LEU A 74 -22.76 -3.58 -25.53
C LEU A 74 -22.55 -2.13 -25.11
N ILE A 75 -22.21 -1.27 -26.08
CA ILE A 75 -22.06 0.18 -25.92
C ILE A 75 -22.62 0.88 -27.17
N PRO A 76 -23.17 2.10 -27.04
CA PRO A 76 -23.59 2.87 -28.21
C PRO A 76 -22.39 3.35 -29.03
N HIS A 77 -22.62 3.71 -30.29
CA HIS A 77 -21.61 4.36 -31.12
C HIS A 77 -21.09 5.66 -30.46
N PRO A 78 -19.78 5.99 -30.52
CA PRO A 78 -19.20 7.14 -29.85
C PRO A 78 -19.85 8.50 -30.16
N GLU A 79 -20.43 8.67 -31.35
CA GLU A 79 -21.18 9.88 -31.70
C GLU A 79 -22.34 10.20 -30.74
N HIS A 80 -22.88 9.18 -30.07
CA HIS A 80 -23.96 9.30 -29.10
C HIS A 80 -23.48 9.39 -27.65
N TRP A 81 -22.16 9.38 -27.41
CA TRP A 81 -21.62 9.55 -26.07
C TRP A 81 -21.74 11.00 -25.63
N ASN A 82 -21.92 11.20 -24.32
CA ASN A 82 -21.69 12.49 -23.68
C ASN A 82 -20.20 12.85 -23.82
N ASP A 83 -19.88 14.12 -24.00
CA ASP A 83 -18.49 14.59 -24.13
C ASP A 83 -17.67 14.34 -22.85
N GLU A 84 -18.33 14.29 -21.68
CA GLU A 84 -17.71 13.92 -20.39
C GLU A 84 -17.57 12.40 -20.20
N PHE A 85 -18.15 11.58 -21.08
CA PHE A 85 -18.08 10.13 -20.94
C PHE A 85 -16.68 9.61 -21.26
N ARG A 86 -16.05 9.05 -20.23
CA ARG A 86 -14.75 8.38 -20.30
C ARG A 86 -14.98 6.88 -20.45
N TRP A 87 -14.92 6.37 -21.69
CA TRP A 87 -15.00 4.92 -21.95
C TRP A 87 -13.83 4.21 -21.29
N LEU A 88 -12.63 4.77 -21.45
CA LEU A 88 -11.42 4.38 -20.72
C LEU A 88 -10.77 5.60 -20.07
N GLY A 89 -10.24 5.37 -18.88
CA GLY A 89 -9.48 6.31 -18.07
C GLY A 89 -8.70 5.50 -17.04
N THR A 90 -7.72 6.10 -16.37
CA THR A 90 -6.95 5.43 -15.31
C THR A 90 -7.84 4.87 -14.20
N GLU A 91 -8.95 5.55 -13.89
CA GLU A 91 -9.98 5.06 -12.97
C GLU A 91 -10.62 3.77 -13.50
N VAL A 92 -10.98 3.70 -14.78
CA VAL A 92 -11.63 2.52 -15.39
C VAL A 92 -10.65 1.35 -15.46
N ILE A 93 -9.40 1.59 -15.87
CA ILE A 93 -8.37 0.53 -15.89
C ILE A 93 -8.14 0.00 -14.48
N THR A 94 -8.12 0.86 -13.47
CA THR A 94 -8.01 0.45 -12.06
C THR A 94 -9.20 -0.40 -11.62
N MET A 95 -10.43 -0.03 -11.99
CA MET A 95 -11.62 -0.85 -11.70
C MET A 95 -11.52 -2.25 -12.31
N ILE A 96 -10.98 -2.36 -13.52
CA ILE A 96 -10.77 -3.65 -14.20
C ILE A 96 -9.65 -4.45 -13.51
N ASP A 97 -8.51 -3.82 -13.19
CA ASP A 97 -7.39 -4.49 -12.51
C ASP A 97 -7.80 -5.01 -11.13
N ASP A 98 -8.49 -4.19 -10.32
CA ASP A 98 -9.01 -4.58 -9.01
C ASP A 98 -9.98 -5.77 -9.12
N ALA A 99 -10.83 -5.80 -10.14
CA ALA A 99 -11.73 -6.92 -10.39
C ALA A 99 -10.96 -8.20 -10.73
N ILE A 100 -9.98 -8.12 -11.65
CA ILE A 100 -9.15 -9.26 -12.07
C ILE A 100 -8.37 -9.83 -10.88
N GLN A 101 -7.80 -8.96 -10.04
CA GLN A 101 -7.12 -9.36 -8.81
C GLN A 101 -8.05 -10.11 -7.85
N ASN A 102 -9.36 -9.85 -7.90
CA ASN A 102 -10.38 -10.46 -7.05
C ASN A 102 -11.26 -11.51 -7.76
N ASN A 103 -10.68 -12.33 -8.65
CA ASN A 103 -11.40 -13.37 -9.42
C ASN A 103 -12.49 -12.81 -10.34
N ASP A 104 -12.16 -11.72 -11.05
CA ASP A 104 -13.02 -11.02 -12.01
C ASP A 104 -14.27 -10.34 -11.39
N LEU A 105 -14.35 -10.22 -10.06
CA LEU A 105 -15.51 -9.62 -9.40
C LEU A 105 -15.34 -8.09 -9.28
N PRO A 106 -16.21 -7.27 -9.90
CA PRO A 106 -16.04 -5.82 -9.92
C PRO A 106 -16.16 -5.19 -8.53
N GLY A 107 -17.11 -5.66 -7.72
CA GLY A 107 -17.37 -5.11 -6.39
C GLY A 107 -18.43 -4.01 -6.38
N PRO A 108 -18.96 -3.68 -5.19
CA PRO A 108 -20.13 -2.81 -5.06
C PRO A 108 -19.90 -1.37 -5.54
N LEU A 109 -18.66 -0.88 -5.47
CA LEU A 109 -18.33 0.50 -5.85
C LEU A 109 -18.16 0.71 -7.36
N THR A 110 -17.81 -0.33 -8.11
CA THR A 110 -17.36 -0.20 -9.51
C THR A 110 -18.25 -0.94 -10.50
N GLU A 111 -19.09 -1.89 -10.04
CA GLU A 111 -19.95 -2.71 -10.89
C GLU A 111 -20.77 -1.87 -11.88
N LYS A 112 -21.48 -0.85 -11.37
CA LYS A 112 -22.34 0.00 -12.19
C LYS A 112 -21.54 0.76 -13.25
N ALA A 113 -20.39 1.34 -12.87
CA ALA A 113 -19.54 2.09 -13.78
C ALA A 113 -18.95 1.20 -14.89
N LEU A 114 -18.59 -0.04 -14.58
CA LEU A 114 -18.12 -1.02 -15.56
C LEU A 114 -19.25 -1.53 -16.45
N GLU A 115 -20.46 -1.70 -15.92
CA GLU A 115 -21.64 -2.12 -16.67
C GLU A 115 -22.04 -1.07 -17.72
N GLU A 116 -22.04 0.22 -17.37
CA GLU A 116 -22.31 1.33 -18.28
C GLU A 116 -21.32 1.39 -19.47
N ARG A 117 -20.13 0.79 -19.32
CA ARG A 117 -19.08 0.73 -20.35
C ARG A 117 -19.07 -0.59 -21.12
N GLY A 118 -20.04 -1.47 -20.87
CA GLY A 118 -20.16 -2.76 -21.53
C GLY A 118 -19.11 -3.78 -21.08
N PHE A 119 -18.51 -3.62 -19.90
CA PHE A 119 -17.42 -4.47 -19.39
C PHE A 119 -17.87 -5.59 -18.45
N ILE A 120 -19.17 -5.72 -18.19
CA ILE A 120 -19.73 -6.73 -17.31
C ILE A 120 -20.47 -7.81 -18.11
N GLU A 121 -20.32 -9.05 -17.68
CA GLU A 121 -21.14 -10.18 -18.11
C GLU A 121 -21.73 -10.92 -16.90
N VAL A 122 -22.89 -11.55 -17.09
CA VAL A 122 -23.53 -12.37 -16.06
C VAL A 122 -23.09 -13.83 -16.25
N LYS A 123 -22.45 -14.41 -15.24
CA LYS A 123 -22.12 -15.83 -15.17
C LYS A 123 -23.08 -16.57 -14.25
N LYS A 124 -23.35 -17.82 -14.59
CA LYS A 124 -24.16 -18.73 -13.80
C LYS A 124 -23.34 -19.94 -13.38
N GLU A 125 -23.21 -20.15 -12.08
CA GLU A 125 -22.60 -21.35 -11.50
C GLU A 125 -23.63 -22.09 -10.64
N GLU A 126 -23.64 -23.43 -10.72
CA GLU A 126 -24.61 -24.27 -9.99
C GLU A 126 -24.65 -24.00 -8.48
N LYS A 127 -23.50 -23.63 -7.87
CA LYS A 127 -23.37 -23.42 -6.42
C LYS A 127 -23.48 -21.96 -5.99
N LYS A 128 -23.18 -21.00 -6.86
CA LYS A 128 -23.16 -19.55 -6.54
C LYS A 128 -24.36 -18.79 -7.12
N GLY A 129 -25.15 -19.43 -7.98
CA GLY A 129 -26.23 -18.76 -8.70
C GLY A 129 -25.69 -17.86 -9.82
N GLU A 130 -26.44 -16.81 -10.12
CA GLU A 130 -26.05 -15.80 -11.11
C GLU A 130 -25.28 -14.67 -10.43
N PHE A 131 -24.12 -14.31 -11.00
CA PHE A 131 -23.28 -13.24 -10.50
C PHE A 131 -22.59 -12.51 -11.66
N LYS A 132 -22.23 -11.25 -11.44
CA LYS A 132 -21.59 -10.38 -12.42
C LYS A 132 -20.08 -10.47 -12.32
N VAL A 133 -19.41 -10.53 -13.46
CA VAL A 133 -17.96 -10.53 -13.59
C VAL A 133 -17.52 -9.59 -14.70
N VAL A 134 -16.25 -9.17 -14.68
CA VAL A 134 -15.66 -8.50 -15.84
C VAL A 134 -15.54 -9.47 -17.01
N ASN A 135 -15.97 -9.03 -18.19
CA ASN A 135 -15.99 -9.82 -19.41
C ASN A 135 -14.61 -9.90 -20.09
N GLN A 136 -14.52 -10.65 -21.19
CA GLN A 136 -13.26 -10.81 -21.92
C GLN A 136 -12.74 -9.49 -22.52
N TYR A 137 -13.63 -8.60 -22.98
CA TYR A 137 -13.23 -7.29 -23.53
C TYR A 137 -12.48 -6.44 -22.51
N ALA A 138 -12.97 -6.39 -21.27
CA ALA A 138 -12.28 -5.69 -20.18
C ALA A 138 -10.86 -6.25 -19.95
N LYS A 139 -10.72 -7.58 -19.96
CA LYS A 139 -9.44 -8.27 -19.78
C LYS A 139 -8.47 -8.03 -20.94
N ASP A 140 -8.98 -8.00 -22.17
CA ASP A 140 -8.20 -7.73 -23.36
C ASP A 140 -7.71 -6.28 -23.36
N ILE A 141 -8.57 -5.31 -23.00
CA ILE A 141 -8.18 -3.91 -22.81
C ILE A 141 -7.11 -3.78 -21.72
N HIS A 142 -7.27 -4.47 -20.59
CA HIS A 142 -6.27 -4.49 -19.53
C HIS A 142 -4.94 -5.09 -20.01
N SER A 143 -4.98 -6.12 -20.87
CA SER A 143 -3.78 -6.67 -21.52
C SER A 143 -3.12 -5.65 -22.46
N ILE A 144 -3.90 -4.94 -23.29
CA ILE A 144 -3.39 -3.85 -24.13
C ILE A 144 -2.73 -2.79 -23.24
N PHE A 145 -3.38 -2.38 -22.16
CA PHE A 145 -2.82 -1.43 -21.20
C PHE A 145 -1.47 -1.89 -20.64
N LYS A 146 -1.37 -3.14 -20.17
CA LYS A 146 -0.10 -3.67 -19.60
C LYS A 146 1.03 -3.74 -20.63
N ASN A 147 0.70 -4.04 -21.89
CA ASN A 147 1.71 -4.26 -22.92
C ASN A 147 2.05 -3.02 -23.76
N ALA A 148 1.13 -2.06 -23.88
CA ALA A 148 1.42 -0.78 -24.49
C ALA A 148 2.36 0.02 -23.59
N THR A 149 3.46 0.52 -24.15
CA THR A 149 4.33 1.50 -23.49
C THR A 149 3.99 2.86 -24.07
N PRO A 150 3.44 3.80 -23.28
CA PRO A 150 3.20 5.17 -23.71
C PRO A 150 4.50 5.82 -24.18
N ARG A 151 4.40 6.78 -25.09
CA ARG A 151 5.51 7.67 -25.38
C ARG A 151 5.71 8.63 -24.22
N LEU A 152 6.94 9.09 -24.04
CA LEU A 152 7.28 10.06 -23.00
C LEU A 152 8.01 11.23 -23.63
N GLU A 153 7.36 12.39 -23.62
CA GLU A 153 7.95 13.65 -24.04
C GLU A 153 7.37 14.80 -23.22
N ILE A 154 8.23 15.62 -22.64
CA ILE A 154 7.85 16.76 -21.81
C ILE A 154 8.40 18.01 -22.47
N SER A 155 7.51 18.79 -23.09
CA SER A 155 7.85 20.12 -23.58
C SER A 155 8.12 21.08 -22.43
N LYS A 156 8.73 22.22 -22.73
CA LYS A 156 8.95 23.30 -21.77
C LYS A 156 7.64 23.80 -21.16
N GLU A 157 6.60 23.99 -21.96
CA GLU A 157 5.28 24.44 -21.49
C GLU A 157 4.62 23.39 -20.58
N LEU A 158 4.72 22.11 -20.93
CA LEU A 158 4.21 21.04 -20.09
C LEU A 158 4.98 20.91 -18.78
N ALA A 159 6.30 21.14 -18.80
CA ALA A 159 7.11 21.18 -17.59
C ALA A 159 6.69 22.31 -16.65
N GLU A 160 6.35 23.49 -17.18
CA GLU A 160 5.81 24.61 -16.39
C GLU A 160 4.47 24.25 -15.74
N TYR A 161 3.58 23.54 -16.46
CA TYR A 161 2.34 23.02 -15.91
C TYR A 161 2.57 21.98 -14.79
N ILE A 162 3.48 21.01 -15.02
CA ILE A 162 3.85 19.98 -14.04
C ILE A 162 4.43 20.63 -12.77
N ALA A 163 5.27 21.66 -12.91
CA ALA A 163 5.87 22.36 -11.79
C ALA A 163 4.82 23.01 -10.87
N GLN A 164 3.77 23.58 -11.46
CA GLN A 164 2.68 24.25 -10.73
C GLN A 164 1.65 23.27 -10.14
N THR A 165 1.51 22.09 -10.74
CA THR A 165 0.50 21.11 -10.33
C THR A 165 0.93 20.36 -9.07
N PRO A 166 0.20 20.40 -7.95
CA PRO A 166 0.52 19.59 -6.76
C PRO A 166 0.59 18.10 -7.09
N THR A 167 1.53 17.38 -6.45
CA THR A 167 1.75 15.94 -6.70
C THR A 167 0.57 15.05 -6.36
N GLY A 168 -0.32 15.49 -5.47
CA GLY A 168 -1.44 14.68 -4.99
C GLY A 168 -1.01 13.61 -3.96
N PRO A 169 -1.97 12.89 -3.36
CA PRO A 169 -3.37 12.90 -3.74
C PRO A 169 -4.09 14.20 -3.37
N ALA A 170 -5.00 14.64 -4.24
CA ALA A 170 -5.80 15.85 -4.07
C ALA A 170 -7.11 15.75 -4.86
N GLU A 171 -8.15 16.48 -4.44
CA GLU A 171 -9.38 16.60 -5.25
C GLU A 171 -9.06 17.10 -6.67
N THR A 172 -9.70 16.51 -7.68
CA THR A 172 -9.51 16.84 -9.09
C THR A 172 -9.72 18.32 -9.40
N GLY A 173 -10.62 18.99 -8.67
CA GLY A 173 -10.85 20.43 -8.78
C GLY A 173 -9.67 21.32 -8.38
N ARG A 174 -8.58 20.76 -7.83
CA ARG A 174 -7.34 21.51 -7.50
C ARG A 174 -6.32 21.51 -8.64
N LEU A 175 -6.58 20.83 -9.74
CA LEU A 175 -5.71 20.91 -10.91
C LEU A 175 -5.69 22.36 -11.45
N PRO A 176 -4.51 22.90 -11.80
CA PRO A 176 -4.44 24.21 -12.41
C PRO A 176 -5.08 24.19 -13.81
N GLU A 177 -5.53 25.36 -14.26
CA GLU A 177 -5.99 25.54 -15.64
C GLU A 177 -4.85 25.21 -16.61
N GLY A 178 -5.10 24.30 -17.56
CA GLY A 178 -4.08 23.83 -18.49
C GLY A 178 -4.63 23.30 -19.80
N GLY A 179 -5.88 23.61 -20.14
CA GLY A 179 -6.54 23.05 -21.31
C GLY A 179 -6.54 21.52 -21.25
N ARG A 180 -5.84 20.88 -22.20
CA ARG A 180 -5.74 19.42 -22.35
C ARG A 180 -4.51 18.79 -21.68
N TYR A 181 -3.73 19.56 -20.91
CA TYR A 181 -2.56 19.02 -20.20
C TYR A 181 -2.90 17.86 -19.25
N PRO A 182 -4.00 17.87 -18.47
CA PRO A 182 -4.37 16.69 -17.67
C PRO A 182 -4.55 15.42 -18.51
N GLU A 183 -5.20 15.53 -19.66
CA GLU A 183 -5.43 14.45 -20.61
C GLU A 183 -4.12 13.93 -21.23
N LEU A 184 -3.21 14.84 -21.56
CA LEU A 184 -1.89 14.51 -22.09
C LEU A 184 -1.02 13.82 -21.02
N LEU A 185 -1.05 14.29 -19.77
CA LEU A 185 -0.38 13.64 -18.64
C LEU A 185 -0.96 12.24 -18.39
N GLU A 186 -2.27 12.06 -18.49
CA GLU A 186 -2.94 10.77 -18.29
C GLU A 186 -2.63 9.79 -19.45
N SER A 187 -2.50 10.35 -20.66
CA SER A 187 -2.08 9.63 -21.86
C SER A 187 -0.68 9.02 -21.70
N MET A 188 0.24 9.79 -21.11
CA MET A 188 1.58 9.34 -20.74
C MET A 188 1.67 8.52 -19.44
N ARG A 189 0.54 8.32 -18.73
CA ARG A 189 0.48 7.67 -17.39
C ARG A 189 1.27 8.41 -16.31
N LEU A 190 1.38 9.73 -16.40
CA LEU A 190 2.02 10.58 -15.38
C LEU A 190 1.05 10.98 -14.27
N ILE A 191 -0.24 11.01 -14.58
CA ILE A 191 -1.32 11.30 -13.63
C ILE A 191 -2.37 10.18 -13.68
N ALA A 192 -2.98 9.90 -12.54
CA ALA A 192 -4.07 8.95 -12.39
C ALA A 192 -5.24 9.57 -11.64
N PHE A 193 -6.43 9.06 -11.89
CA PHE A 193 -7.68 9.48 -11.30
C PHE A 193 -8.35 8.34 -10.53
N SER A 194 -9.09 8.71 -9.48
CA SER A 194 -9.61 7.77 -8.52
C SER A 194 -10.88 7.05 -8.97
N VAL A 195 -11.03 5.81 -8.51
CA VAL A 195 -12.28 5.06 -8.71
C VAL A 195 -13.40 5.60 -7.81
N PRO A 196 -14.67 5.57 -8.26
CA PRO A 196 -15.11 5.29 -9.64
C PRO A 196 -15.25 6.55 -10.52
N ASN A 197 -15.22 7.76 -9.94
CA ASN A 197 -15.70 8.98 -10.62
C ASN A 197 -14.60 10.02 -10.91
N SER A 198 -13.33 9.68 -10.69
CA SER A 198 -12.21 10.62 -10.85
C SER A 198 -12.27 11.82 -9.89
N ASP A 199 -12.78 11.61 -8.67
CA ASP A 199 -12.93 12.66 -7.65
C ASP A 199 -11.58 13.18 -7.13
N VAL A 200 -10.57 12.32 -7.14
CA VAL A 200 -9.22 12.56 -6.62
C VAL A 200 -8.22 12.24 -7.72
N TYR A 201 -7.21 13.07 -7.87
CA TYR A 201 -6.06 12.83 -8.75
C TYR A 201 -4.79 12.62 -7.93
N ALA A 202 -3.81 11.96 -8.54
CA ALA A 202 -2.43 11.94 -8.08
C ALA A 202 -1.47 11.76 -9.24
N PHE A 203 -0.26 12.33 -9.14
CA PHE A 203 0.85 11.91 -9.96
C PHE A 203 1.18 10.44 -9.64
N THR A 204 1.38 9.65 -10.68
CA THR A 204 1.82 8.24 -10.58
C THR A 204 3.27 8.18 -10.13
N GLY A 205 3.80 6.98 -9.87
CA GLY A 205 5.23 6.82 -9.57
C GLY A 205 6.12 7.46 -10.63
N LEU A 206 5.80 7.23 -11.92
CA LEU A 206 6.49 7.85 -13.05
C LEU A 206 6.32 9.38 -13.07
N GLY A 207 5.09 9.86 -12.87
CA GLY A 207 4.81 11.29 -12.84
C GLY A 207 5.59 12.05 -11.75
N LYS A 208 5.70 11.46 -10.56
CA LYS A 208 6.48 12.04 -9.46
C LYS A 208 7.96 12.10 -9.80
N ALA A 209 8.51 11.02 -10.37
CA ALA A 209 9.91 10.97 -10.81
C ALA A 209 10.19 12.02 -11.90
N VAL A 210 9.28 12.18 -12.88
CA VAL A 210 9.36 13.24 -13.89
C VAL A 210 9.35 14.62 -13.23
N LYS A 211 8.41 14.89 -12.33
CA LYS A 211 8.31 16.18 -11.63
C LYS A 211 9.57 16.47 -10.79
N GLU A 212 10.14 15.46 -10.15
CA GLU A 212 11.38 15.60 -9.39
C GLU A 212 12.57 15.89 -10.31
N ALA A 213 12.72 15.15 -11.42
CA ALA A 213 13.79 15.36 -12.39
C ALA A 213 13.77 16.79 -12.96
N LEU A 214 12.59 17.32 -13.29
CA LEU A 214 12.43 18.69 -13.80
C LEU A 214 12.93 19.79 -12.85
N GLN A 215 13.13 19.50 -11.56
CA GLN A 215 13.72 20.48 -10.62
C GLN A 215 15.22 20.69 -10.87
N TYR A 216 15.88 19.77 -11.56
CA TYR A 216 17.32 19.76 -11.79
C TYR A 216 17.71 19.98 -13.25
N ILE A 217 16.74 19.89 -14.18
CA ILE A 217 16.96 20.04 -15.62
C ILE A 217 16.95 21.53 -16.00
N ALA A 218 17.91 21.96 -16.81
CA ALA A 218 17.92 23.30 -17.35
C ALA A 218 16.82 23.47 -18.42
N PRO A 219 15.93 24.49 -18.31
CA PRO A 219 14.85 24.71 -19.28
C PRO A 219 15.33 25.46 -20.54
N SER A 220 16.43 24.98 -21.12
CA SER A 220 17.18 25.57 -22.25
C SER A 220 16.60 25.18 -23.62
N LEU A 221 16.01 23.99 -23.72
CA LEU A 221 15.45 23.44 -24.95
C LEU A 221 13.91 23.47 -24.96
N PRO A 222 13.27 23.39 -26.15
CA PRO A 222 11.81 23.25 -26.26
C PRO A 222 11.27 21.94 -25.66
N VAL A 223 12.08 20.88 -25.71
CA VAL A 223 11.78 19.56 -25.13
C VAL A 223 12.82 19.26 -24.07
N LEU A 224 12.35 19.00 -22.84
CA LEU A 224 13.22 18.81 -21.67
C LEU A 224 13.44 17.34 -21.34
N ILE A 225 12.47 16.49 -21.67
CA ILE A 225 12.54 15.04 -21.51
C ILE A 225 11.94 14.43 -22.77
N SER A 226 12.61 13.45 -23.37
CA SER A 226 12.10 12.65 -24.48
C SER A 226 12.71 11.26 -24.42
N GLU A 227 12.12 10.32 -25.16
CA GLU A 227 12.66 8.96 -25.29
C GLU A 227 14.13 8.98 -25.77
N ASP A 228 14.46 9.80 -26.75
CA ASP A 228 15.82 9.93 -27.30
C ASP A 228 16.83 10.44 -26.26
N ILE A 229 16.43 11.40 -25.42
CA ILE A 229 17.25 11.89 -24.31
C ILE A 229 17.49 10.77 -23.29
N LEU A 230 16.45 10.01 -22.94
CA LEU A 230 16.56 8.90 -22.00
C LEU A 230 17.46 7.78 -22.55
N TYR A 231 17.30 7.39 -23.81
CA TYR A 231 18.16 6.38 -24.44
C TYR A 231 19.62 6.84 -24.54
N SER A 232 19.85 8.14 -24.79
CA SER A 232 21.20 8.72 -24.77
C SER A 232 21.86 8.57 -23.38
N LEU A 233 21.14 8.81 -22.29
CA LEU A 233 21.65 8.60 -20.92
C LEU A 233 21.98 7.13 -20.64
N ILE A 234 21.13 6.20 -21.07
CA ILE A 234 21.39 4.76 -20.90
C ILE A 234 22.61 4.31 -21.70
N LYS A 235 22.76 4.83 -22.93
CA LYS A 235 23.92 4.55 -23.78
C LYS A 235 25.23 5.01 -23.14
N ILE A 236 25.23 6.09 -22.35
CA ILE A 236 26.41 6.47 -21.54
C ILE A 236 26.76 5.36 -20.54
N LEU A 237 25.77 4.83 -19.82
CA LEU A 237 25.98 3.81 -18.79
C LEU A 237 26.45 2.48 -19.38
N ASP A 238 25.92 2.10 -20.54
CA ASP A 238 26.19 0.80 -21.16
C ASP A 238 27.44 0.81 -22.05
N GLU A 239 27.65 1.87 -22.84
CA GLU A 239 28.67 1.91 -23.88
C GLU A 239 29.75 2.99 -23.66
N GLY A 240 29.53 3.91 -22.72
CA GLY A 240 30.41 5.03 -22.42
C GLY A 240 30.12 6.30 -23.23
N PHE A 241 30.49 7.45 -22.67
CA PHE A 241 30.20 8.78 -23.21
C PHE A 241 30.74 9.02 -24.63
N ASP A 242 31.87 8.43 -24.98
CA ASP A 242 32.50 8.57 -26.31
C ASP A 242 31.66 7.97 -27.46
N LYS A 243 30.64 7.15 -27.15
CA LYS A 243 29.76 6.52 -28.14
C LYS A 243 28.57 7.38 -28.53
N LEU A 244 28.34 8.48 -27.82
CA LEU A 244 27.33 9.46 -28.21
C LEU A 244 27.79 10.28 -29.42
N THR A 245 26.83 10.63 -30.26
CA THR A 245 26.99 11.62 -31.33
C THR A 245 27.17 13.02 -30.74
N ASP A 246 27.74 13.95 -31.50
CA ASP A 246 27.94 15.32 -31.03
C ASP A 246 26.61 16.00 -30.67
N THR A 247 25.53 15.70 -31.41
CA THR A 247 24.17 16.21 -31.12
C THR A 247 23.60 15.65 -29.83
N GLU A 248 23.79 14.36 -29.55
CA GLU A 248 23.39 13.74 -28.28
C GLU A 248 24.13 14.41 -27.11
N LYS A 249 25.45 14.62 -27.24
CA LYS A 249 26.28 15.29 -26.20
C LYS A 249 25.84 16.73 -25.95
N GLU A 250 25.65 17.51 -27.01
CA GLU A 250 25.19 18.90 -26.94
C GLU A 250 23.82 18.99 -26.24
N THR A 251 22.89 18.10 -26.58
CA THR A 251 21.57 18.04 -25.94
C THR A 251 21.68 17.76 -24.44
N LEU A 252 22.49 16.77 -24.04
CA LEU A 252 22.67 16.43 -22.62
C LEU A 252 23.37 17.53 -21.83
N TRP A 253 24.33 18.24 -22.43
CA TRP A 253 25.00 19.39 -21.81
C TRP A 253 24.07 20.59 -21.66
N GLU A 254 23.31 20.95 -22.70
CA GLU A 254 22.37 22.07 -22.65
C GLU A 254 21.30 21.88 -21.58
N LEU A 255 20.84 20.64 -21.37
CA LEU A 255 19.88 20.27 -20.34
C LEU A 255 20.52 20.14 -18.94
N GLY A 256 21.84 20.23 -18.82
CA GLY A 256 22.57 20.10 -17.56
C GLY A 256 22.51 18.69 -16.97
N LEU A 257 22.50 17.66 -17.82
CA LEU A 257 22.35 16.27 -17.39
C LEU A 257 23.69 15.58 -17.11
N VAL A 258 24.76 16.00 -17.78
CA VAL A 258 26.11 15.43 -17.66
C VAL A 258 27.19 16.52 -17.73
N ASP A 259 28.39 16.21 -17.22
CA ASP A 259 29.58 17.06 -17.38
C ASP A 259 30.34 16.77 -18.69
N GLU A 260 31.48 17.46 -18.89
CA GLU A 260 32.31 17.33 -20.10
C GLU A 260 32.92 15.91 -20.26
N GLU A 261 33.08 15.19 -19.15
CA GLU A 261 33.59 13.82 -19.09
C GLU A 261 32.49 12.74 -19.15
N GLY A 262 31.22 13.15 -19.15
CA GLY A 262 30.06 12.26 -19.21
C GLY A 262 29.59 11.72 -17.86
N ASN A 263 30.05 12.27 -16.73
CA ASN A 263 29.49 11.93 -15.42
C ASN A 263 28.11 12.58 -15.25
N LEU A 264 27.20 11.87 -14.61
CA LEU A 264 25.83 12.34 -14.40
C LEU A 264 25.78 13.49 -13.37
N TYR A 265 25.05 14.54 -13.70
CA TYR A 265 24.54 15.50 -12.73
C TYR A 265 23.23 14.99 -12.10
N PRO A 266 22.72 15.62 -11.01
CA PRO A 266 21.49 15.18 -10.36
C PRO A 266 20.28 15.03 -11.30
N GLY A 267 20.16 15.90 -12.31
CA GLY A 267 19.13 15.78 -13.35
C GLY A 267 19.28 14.49 -14.17
N GLY A 268 20.51 14.16 -14.57
CA GLY A 268 20.82 12.91 -15.26
C GLY A 268 20.51 11.68 -14.40
N GLU A 269 20.92 11.67 -13.13
CA GLU A 269 20.62 10.57 -12.19
C GLU A 269 19.11 10.36 -12.02
N LYS A 270 18.34 11.45 -11.89
CA LYS A 270 16.88 11.39 -11.77
C LYS A 270 16.19 10.91 -13.04
N LEU A 271 16.73 11.23 -14.21
CA LEU A 271 16.21 10.70 -15.48
C LEU A 271 16.48 9.21 -15.66
N ILE A 272 17.51 8.64 -15.03
CA ILE A 272 17.67 7.17 -15.00
C ILE A 272 16.53 6.50 -14.22
N GLU A 273 16.08 7.11 -13.11
CA GLU A 273 14.92 6.64 -12.36
C GLU A 273 13.64 6.72 -13.20
N VAL A 274 13.45 7.82 -13.94
CA VAL A 274 12.35 7.98 -14.92
C VAL A 274 12.39 6.87 -15.97
N TYR A 275 13.56 6.57 -16.55
CA TYR A 275 13.72 5.50 -17.53
C TYR A 275 13.31 4.13 -16.97
N ARG A 276 13.75 3.76 -15.76
CA ARG A 276 13.38 2.48 -15.13
C ARG A 276 11.88 2.35 -14.92
N LEU A 277 11.23 3.40 -14.42
CA LEU A 277 9.78 3.41 -14.21
C LEU A 277 9.00 3.36 -15.52
N TRP A 278 9.47 4.06 -16.55
CA TRP A 278 8.80 4.14 -17.85
C TRP A 278 9.00 2.88 -18.69
N LYS A 279 10.25 2.41 -18.81
CA LYS A 279 10.64 1.32 -19.71
C LYS A 279 10.55 -0.05 -19.05
N ASP A 280 11.12 -0.20 -17.85
CA ASP A 280 11.21 -1.49 -17.15
C ASP A 280 9.93 -1.78 -16.32
N LYS A 281 9.09 -0.74 -16.13
CA LYS A 281 7.82 -0.81 -15.39
C LYS A 281 7.98 -1.36 -13.96
N GLU A 282 9.11 -1.02 -13.33
CA GLU A 282 9.44 -1.44 -11.97
C GLU A 282 8.74 -0.55 -10.93
N PHE A 283 7.50 -0.87 -10.59
CA PHE A 283 6.74 -0.15 -9.55
C PHE A 283 6.74 -0.93 -8.23
N PRO A 284 6.93 -0.25 -7.08
CA PRO A 284 6.88 -0.92 -5.79
C PRO A 284 5.46 -1.38 -5.47
N GLU A 285 5.34 -2.52 -4.78
CA GLU A 285 4.05 -2.96 -4.23
C GLU A 285 3.51 -1.94 -3.22
N VAL A 286 2.19 -1.88 -3.04
CA VAL A 286 1.59 -0.94 -2.09
C VAL A 286 1.77 -1.50 -0.69
N LYS A 287 2.60 -0.83 0.10
CA LYS A 287 2.76 -1.11 1.54
C LYS A 287 2.06 -0.04 2.35
N THR A 288 1.68 -0.38 3.58
CA THR A 288 1.05 0.58 4.50
C THR A 288 1.56 0.40 5.93
N PHE A 289 1.13 1.29 6.81
CA PHE A 289 1.52 1.35 8.20
C PHE A 289 0.32 1.62 9.09
N ASN A 290 0.33 1.14 10.33
CA ASN A 290 -0.75 1.41 11.28
C ASN A 290 -0.21 1.57 12.70
N ILE A 291 -0.64 2.65 13.34
CA ILE A 291 -0.40 2.91 14.77
C ILE A 291 -1.72 3.21 15.43
N GLU A 292 -1.95 2.59 16.57
CA GLU A 292 -3.07 2.92 17.44
C GLU A 292 -2.70 3.90 18.54
N THR A 293 -3.73 4.50 19.11
CA THR A 293 -3.60 5.40 20.25
C THR A 293 -2.84 4.78 21.43
N LEU A 294 -3.12 3.53 21.79
CA LEU A 294 -2.40 2.86 22.88
C LEU A 294 -0.92 2.71 22.52
N GLU A 295 -0.61 2.25 21.32
CA GLU A 295 0.76 2.05 20.86
C GLU A 295 1.56 3.35 20.89
N ALA A 296 0.96 4.47 20.47
CA ALA A 296 1.56 5.79 20.58
C ALA A 296 1.83 6.20 22.06
N GLU A 297 0.90 5.92 22.97
CA GLU A 297 1.10 6.16 24.42
C GLU A 297 2.15 5.24 25.04
N LEU A 298 2.30 4.01 24.55
CA LEU A 298 3.37 3.11 24.99
C LEU A 298 4.73 3.65 24.57
N LEU A 299 4.89 4.16 23.34
CA LEU A 299 6.14 4.80 22.91
C LEU A 299 6.51 5.97 23.82
N LYS A 300 5.53 6.81 24.16
CA LYS A 300 5.71 7.93 25.11
C LYS A 300 6.11 7.44 26.50
N THR A 301 5.45 6.41 27.00
CA THR A 301 5.72 5.86 28.34
C THR A 301 7.13 5.25 28.41
N ILE A 302 7.55 4.52 27.38
CA ILE A 302 8.91 3.96 27.29
C ILE A 302 9.96 5.07 27.27
N ASP A 303 9.77 6.11 26.45
CA ASP A 303 10.67 7.28 26.39
C ASP A 303 10.78 7.99 27.74
N TYR A 304 9.64 8.20 28.41
CA TYR A 304 9.55 8.83 29.72
C TYR A 304 10.32 8.05 30.78
N ILE A 305 10.10 6.73 30.87
CA ILE A 305 10.79 5.89 31.86
C ILE A 305 12.30 5.97 31.66
N TRP A 306 12.81 5.87 30.43
CA TRP A 306 14.24 5.94 30.17
C TRP A 306 14.87 7.32 30.41
N LYS A 307 14.19 8.40 30.03
CA LYS A 307 14.76 9.76 30.11
C LYS A 307 14.59 10.39 31.49
N GLU A 308 13.45 10.15 32.14
CA GLU A 308 13.07 10.85 33.37
C GLU A 308 13.16 9.98 34.61
N GLU A 309 12.68 8.74 34.59
CA GLU A 309 12.60 7.92 35.80
C GLU A 309 13.87 7.12 36.06
N TYR A 310 14.47 6.54 35.02
CA TYR A 310 15.73 5.82 35.11
C TYR A 310 16.88 6.74 35.56
N THR A 311 16.86 8.02 35.17
CA THR A 311 17.87 9.02 35.59
C THR A 311 17.75 9.38 37.06
N LYS A 312 16.54 9.29 37.64
CA LYS A 312 16.29 9.47 39.09
C LYS A 312 16.60 8.20 39.87
N ASN A 313 16.22 7.04 39.33
CA ASN A 313 16.43 5.73 39.94
C ASN A 313 16.75 4.66 38.86
N PRO A 314 18.02 4.21 38.75
CA PRO A 314 18.44 3.21 37.75
C PRO A 314 17.85 1.80 37.89
N GLU A 315 16.99 1.56 38.87
CA GLU A 315 16.21 0.33 39.01
C GLU A 315 14.83 0.43 38.31
N ILE A 316 14.37 1.65 37.98
CA ILE A 316 13.12 1.86 37.25
C ILE A 316 13.42 1.79 35.76
N VAL A 317 13.11 0.64 35.17
CA VAL A 317 13.28 0.34 33.74
C VAL A 317 11.93 -0.06 33.12
N PRO A 318 11.73 0.11 31.81
CA PRO A 318 10.43 -0.15 31.17
C PRO A 318 10.23 -1.64 30.92
N THR A 319 9.99 -2.38 32.00
CA THR A 319 9.35 -3.69 31.97
C THR A 319 7.86 -3.53 31.71
N VAL A 320 7.17 -4.61 31.35
CA VAL A 320 5.70 -4.59 31.17
C VAL A 320 5.00 -4.11 32.43
N ASP A 321 5.41 -4.60 33.60
CA ASP A 321 4.82 -4.21 34.90
C ASP A 321 4.99 -2.70 35.18
N GLN A 322 6.18 -2.15 34.91
CA GLN A 322 6.44 -0.73 35.08
C GLN A 322 5.64 0.11 34.08
N ILE A 323 5.57 -0.31 32.82
CA ILE A 323 4.75 0.36 31.81
C ILE A 323 3.28 0.38 32.25
N VAL A 324 2.72 -0.76 32.69
CA VAL A 324 1.35 -0.84 33.22
C VAL A 324 1.16 0.10 34.42
N HIS A 325 2.13 0.15 35.34
CA HIS A 325 2.10 1.03 36.50
C HIS A 325 2.00 2.52 36.09
N PHE A 326 2.91 3.00 35.22
CA PHE A 326 2.89 4.39 34.75
C PHE A 326 1.65 4.72 33.91
N LEU A 327 1.07 3.74 33.22
CA LEU A 327 -0.21 3.95 32.53
C LEU A 327 -1.36 4.18 33.52
N LEU A 328 -1.37 3.49 34.67
CA LEU A 328 -2.43 3.58 35.68
C LEU A 328 -2.38 4.86 36.50
N GLU A 329 -1.19 5.44 36.68
CA GLU A 329 -0.99 6.61 37.53
C GLU A 329 -1.38 7.95 36.87
N LYS A 330 -1.59 8.02 35.54
CA LYS A 330 -1.97 9.30 34.93
C LYS A 330 -3.44 9.69 35.22
N PRO A 331 -3.75 10.99 35.30
CA PRO A 331 -5.12 11.47 35.44
C PRO A 331 -6.03 10.99 34.28
N LEU A 332 -7.27 10.57 34.58
CA LEU A 332 -8.24 10.11 33.55
C LEU A 332 -8.46 11.11 32.41
N LYS A 333 -8.35 12.40 32.73
CA LYS A 333 -8.50 13.52 31.80
C LYS A 333 -7.49 13.47 30.64
N GLU A 334 -6.32 12.89 30.91
CA GLU A 334 -5.24 12.70 29.95
C GLU A 334 -5.37 11.41 29.14
N TYR A 335 -6.44 10.61 29.36
CA TYR A 335 -6.65 9.29 28.74
C TYR A 335 -8.01 9.14 28.03
N LYS A 336 -8.72 10.24 27.78
CA LYS A 336 -10.06 10.22 27.17
C LYS A 336 -10.11 9.47 25.83
N HIS A 337 -9.03 9.53 25.05
CA HIS A 337 -8.81 8.87 23.75
C HIS A 337 -8.38 7.39 23.86
N VAL A 338 -7.82 6.97 24.99
CA VAL A 338 -7.30 5.60 25.21
C VAL A 338 -8.36 4.69 25.82
N VAL A 339 -9.36 5.25 26.50
CA VAL A 339 -10.53 4.49 26.99
C VAL A 339 -11.43 4.03 25.84
N GLU A 340 -11.48 4.78 24.72
CA GLU A 340 -12.09 4.27 23.48
C GLU A 340 -11.40 2.98 23.04
N TYR A 341 -10.07 2.87 23.18
CA TYR A 341 -9.31 1.65 22.90
C TYR A 341 -9.44 0.54 23.94
N TYR A 342 -9.27 0.84 25.24
CA TYR A 342 -9.42 -0.18 26.28
C TYR A 342 -10.86 -0.69 26.40
N GLY A 343 -11.86 0.14 26.10
CA GLY A 343 -13.24 -0.29 25.94
C GLY A 343 -13.40 -1.44 24.93
N ARG A 344 -12.58 -1.52 23.88
CA ARG A 344 -12.66 -2.53 22.80
C ARG A 344 -12.20 -3.93 23.20
N LYS A 345 -11.07 -4.08 23.88
CA LYS A 345 -10.69 -5.40 24.43
C LYS A 345 -11.55 -5.82 25.61
N LEU A 346 -12.11 -4.84 26.33
CA LEU A 346 -13.15 -5.09 27.33
C LEU A 346 -14.49 -5.49 26.67
N ASN A 347 -14.82 -4.99 25.46
CA ASN A 347 -16.04 -5.33 24.71
C ASN A 347 -16.14 -6.82 24.39
N GLN A 348 -15.01 -7.48 24.11
CA GLN A 348 -14.98 -8.93 23.85
C GLN A 348 -15.47 -9.77 25.06
N ALA A 349 -15.53 -9.17 26.25
CA ALA A 349 -16.00 -9.80 27.48
C ALA A 349 -17.36 -9.25 28.01
N PHE A 350 -17.96 -8.22 27.40
CA PHE A 350 -19.09 -7.49 27.99
C PHE A 350 -20.24 -7.17 27.00
N ASN A 351 -21.49 -7.34 27.45
CA ASN A 351 -22.70 -7.05 26.67
C ASN A 351 -23.01 -5.53 26.58
N TYR A 352 -23.91 -5.15 25.67
CA TYR A 352 -24.31 -3.75 25.40
C TYR A 352 -24.74 -2.94 26.64
N LYS A 353 -25.44 -3.57 27.60
CA LYS A 353 -25.85 -2.91 28.85
C LYS A 353 -24.67 -2.43 29.69
N LYS A 354 -23.60 -3.24 29.74
CA LYS A 354 -22.40 -2.91 30.50
C LYS A 354 -21.60 -1.79 29.82
N LYS A 355 -21.69 -1.64 28.48
CA LYS A 355 -21.08 -0.53 27.72
C LYS A 355 -21.65 0.84 28.10
N GLU A 356 -22.97 0.95 28.24
CA GLU A 356 -23.65 2.17 28.71
C GLU A 356 -23.29 2.52 30.17
N GLU A 357 -23.14 1.51 31.01
CA GLU A 357 -22.75 1.64 32.42
C GLU A 357 -21.30 2.17 32.56
N ILE A 358 -20.40 1.69 31.71
CA ILE A 358 -19.00 2.15 31.60
C ILE A 358 -18.93 3.64 31.22
N LYS A 359 -19.71 4.06 30.20
CA LYS A 359 -19.79 5.46 29.78
C LYS A 359 -20.27 6.38 30.91
N LYS A 360 -21.19 5.91 31.76
CA LYS A 360 -21.66 6.65 32.93
C LYS A 360 -20.61 6.74 34.03
N LYS A 361 -19.99 5.62 34.41
CA LYS A 361 -18.92 5.61 35.44
C LYS A 361 -17.73 6.50 35.06
N PHE A 362 -17.43 6.64 33.76
CA PHE A 362 -16.38 7.55 33.26
C PHE A 362 -16.59 9.02 33.68
N ALA A 363 -17.84 9.47 33.81
CA ALA A 363 -18.13 10.83 34.27
C ALA A 363 -17.89 11.01 35.79
N GLU A 364 -17.73 9.91 36.53
CA GLU A 364 -17.74 9.88 38.00
C GLU A 364 -16.35 9.63 38.64
N VAL A 365 -15.45 8.90 37.96
CA VAL A 365 -14.12 8.51 38.49
C VAL A 365 -12.98 9.46 38.09
N LYS A 366 -11.89 9.49 38.87
CA LYS A 366 -10.77 10.47 38.71
C LYS A 366 -9.48 9.88 38.14
N THR A 367 -9.22 8.58 38.32
CA THR A 367 -8.02 7.89 37.78
C THR A 367 -8.37 6.66 36.93
N VAL A 368 -7.45 6.27 36.04
CA VAL A 368 -7.64 5.11 35.15
C VAL A 368 -7.79 3.83 35.98
N GLU A 369 -7.06 3.74 37.07
CA GLU A 369 -7.18 2.64 38.04
C GLU A 369 -8.60 2.51 38.63
N GLU A 370 -9.21 3.62 39.07
CA GLU A 370 -10.59 3.64 39.58
C GLU A 370 -11.60 3.18 38.52
N LEU A 371 -11.40 3.62 37.27
CA LEU A 371 -12.21 3.21 36.14
C LEU A 371 -12.11 1.70 35.90
N PHE A 372 -10.89 1.16 35.80
CA PHE A 372 -10.66 -0.27 35.52
C PHE A 372 -11.12 -1.18 36.65
N LYS A 373 -10.88 -0.80 37.92
CA LYS A 373 -11.41 -1.50 39.09
C LYS A 373 -12.93 -1.59 39.04
N SER A 374 -13.60 -0.54 38.55
CA SER A 374 -15.07 -0.49 38.44
C SER A 374 -15.65 -1.47 37.41
N PHE A 375 -14.84 -1.98 36.47
CA PHE A 375 -15.27 -2.93 35.43
C PHE A 375 -15.24 -4.39 35.88
N TYR A 376 -14.44 -4.68 36.91
CA TYR A 376 -14.06 -6.02 37.36
C TYR A 376 -14.22 -6.19 38.88
N GLU A 377 -15.34 -5.70 39.42
CA GLU A 377 -15.67 -5.73 40.86
C GLU A 377 -15.61 -7.14 41.50
N LYS A 378 -15.59 -8.22 40.71
CA LYS A 378 -15.35 -9.59 41.20
C LYS A 378 -13.99 -10.11 40.72
N GLY A 379 -13.00 -10.15 41.62
CA GLY A 379 -11.84 -11.05 41.49
C GLY A 379 -10.46 -10.42 41.29
N ASN A 380 -10.31 -9.09 41.17
CA ASN A 380 -9.02 -8.43 40.87
C ASN A 380 -8.35 -8.81 39.52
N GLU A 381 -9.04 -9.48 38.59
CA GLU A 381 -8.51 -9.91 37.28
C GLU A 381 -8.24 -8.75 36.28
N TRP A 382 -8.55 -7.51 36.64
CA TRP A 382 -8.42 -6.35 35.74
C TRP A 382 -6.96 -6.01 35.42
N TYR A 383 -6.05 -6.22 36.38
CA TYR A 383 -4.63 -5.96 36.20
C TYR A 383 -4.03 -6.96 35.20
N GLU A 384 -4.38 -8.23 35.30
CA GLU A 384 -3.95 -9.28 34.36
C GLU A 384 -4.40 -8.97 32.94
N LYS A 385 -5.65 -8.54 32.75
CA LYS A 385 -6.15 -8.15 31.43
C LYS A 385 -5.47 -6.91 30.86
N LEU A 386 -5.20 -5.90 31.69
CA LEU A 386 -4.46 -4.71 31.27
C LEU A 386 -3.03 -5.09 30.88
N TYR A 387 -2.38 -5.95 31.66
CA TYR A 387 -1.08 -6.50 31.34
C TYR A 387 -1.09 -7.19 29.97
N ASP A 388 -2.07 -8.05 29.68
CA ASP A 388 -2.20 -8.73 28.39
C ASP A 388 -2.40 -7.74 27.23
N VAL A 389 -3.19 -6.69 27.43
CA VAL A 389 -3.40 -5.63 26.41
C VAL A 389 -2.08 -4.89 26.13
N VAL A 390 -1.37 -4.47 27.17
CA VAL A 390 -0.08 -3.79 27.04
C VAL A 390 0.95 -4.71 26.39
N GLN A 391 1.03 -5.97 26.81
CA GLN A 391 1.96 -6.94 26.23
C GLN A 391 1.69 -7.18 24.74
N GLU A 392 0.43 -7.26 24.31
CA GLU A 392 0.08 -7.37 22.88
C GLU A 392 0.48 -6.12 22.10
N ALA A 393 0.19 -4.93 22.61
CA ALA A 393 0.57 -3.69 21.94
C ALA A 393 2.11 -3.53 21.86
N LEU A 394 2.86 -3.99 22.87
CA LEU A 394 4.32 -4.08 22.80
C LEU A 394 4.78 -5.07 21.72
N TYR A 395 4.10 -6.20 21.53
CA TYR A 395 4.37 -7.08 20.40
C TYR A 395 4.08 -6.40 19.06
N THR A 396 2.99 -5.64 18.93
CA THR A 396 2.73 -4.90 17.69
C THR A 396 3.80 -3.84 17.41
N LEU A 397 4.26 -3.11 18.43
CA LEU A 397 5.34 -2.13 18.29
C LEU A 397 6.67 -2.80 17.87
N GLU A 398 7.00 -3.96 18.43
CA GLU A 398 8.20 -4.72 18.03
C GLU A 398 8.02 -5.35 16.64
N ALA A 399 6.80 -5.74 16.26
CA ALA A 399 6.47 -6.24 14.92
C ALA A 399 6.76 -5.20 13.83
N PHE A 400 6.47 -3.94 14.15
CA PHE A 400 6.81 -2.79 13.32
C PHE A 400 8.19 -2.20 13.65
N ASN A 401 9.08 -2.91 14.36
CA ASN A 401 10.43 -2.43 14.69
C ASN A 401 10.47 -0.99 15.25
N LEU A 402 9.43 -0.55 15.96
CA LEU A 402 9.38 0.73 16.67
C LEU A 402 10.02 0.62 18.06
N ILE A 403 10.03 -0.59 18.61
CA ILE A 403 10.74 -0.92 19.84
C ILE A 403 11.56 -2.20 19.68
N THR A 404 12.54 -2.38 20.55
CA THR A 404 13.27 -3.64 20.74
C THR A 404 13.07 -4.16 22.15
N THR A 405 12.97 -5.49 22.25
CA THR A 405 13.04 -6.21 23.52
C THR A 405 14.48 -6.70 23.76
N GLU A 406 15.05 -6.35 24.91
CA GLU A 406 16.42 -6.69 25.34
C GLU A 406 16.44 -7.17 26.80
N GLU A 407 17.52 -7.88 27.18
CA GLU A 407 17.83 -8.20 28.56
C GLU A 407 18.62 -7.06 29.24
N HIS A 408 18.19 -6.67 30.44
CA HIS A 408 18.88 -5.72 31.31
C HIS A 408 18.79 -6.18 32.76
N LYS A 409 19.93 -6.47 33.40
CA LYS A 409 20.00 -6.97 34.80
C LYS A 409 19.02 -8.13 35.06
N ASP A 410 19.05 -9.16 34.22
CA ASP A 410 18.15 -10.34 34.25
C ASP A 410 16.65 -10.03 34.06
N GLN A 411 16.29 -8.83 33.60
CA GLN A 411 14.92 -8.42 33.30
C GLN A 411 14.74 -8.11 31.80
N LYS A 412 13.56 -8.45 31.29
CA LYS A 412 13.12 -8.05 29.95
C LYS A 412 12.69 -6.59 29.95
N VAL A 413 13.35 -5.76 29.16
CA VAL A 413 13.05 -4.32 29.02
C VAL A 413 12.77 -3.93 27.57
N HIS A 414 12.06 -2.82 27.39
CA HIS A 414 11.70 -2.28 26.08
C HIS A 414 12.44 -0.97 25.77
N LYS A 415 12.97 -0.81 24.57
CA LYS A 415 13.65 0.42 24.12
C LYS A 415 13.09 0.90 22.79
N LEU A 416 13.06 2.21 22.59
CA LEU A 416 12.69 2.77 21.29
C LEU A 416 13.81 2.54 20.27
N THR A 417 13.45 2.16 19.05
CA THR A 417 14.35 2.19 17.89
C THR A 417 14.42 3.60 17.30
N GLU A 418 15.26 3.80 16.29
CA GLU A 418 15.28 5.04 15.51
C GLU A 418 13.91 5.35 14.90
N HIS A 419 13.23 4.33 14.34
CA HIS A 419 11.88 4.49 13.80
C HIS A 419 10.87 4.86 14.90
N GLY A 420 10.94 4.21 16.06
CA GLY A 420 10.09 4.53 17.21
C GLY A 420 10.28 5.96 17.71
N GLN A 421 11.51 6.48 17.67
CA GLN A 421 11.82 7.87 18.02
C GLN A 421 11.20 8.85 17.01
N LYS A 422 11.37 8.62 15.70
CA LYS A 422 10.77 9.46 14.64
C LYS A 422 9.24 9.53 14.77
N VAL A 423 8.60 8.39 15.00
CA VAL A 423 7.15 8.33 15.25
C VAL A 423 6.76 9.13 16.48
N LEU A 424 7.47 8.94 17.60
CA LEU A 424 7.18 9.66 18.84
C LEU A 424 7.36 11.19 18.68
N GLU A 425 8.35 11.63 17.91
CA GLU A 425 8.58 13.04 17.60
C GLU A 425 7.44 13.64 16.78
N ASP A 426 6.97 12.93 15.74
CA ASP A 426 5.78 13.34 14.98
C ASP A 426 4.56 13.47 15.90
N MET A 427 4.31 12.47 16.76
CA MET A 427 3.19 12.48 17.71
C MET A 427 3.28 13.64 18.72
N LYS A 428 4.49 13.97 19.20
CA LYS A 428 4.72 15.13 20.08
C LYS A 428 4.41 16.46 19.37
N GLN A 429 4.71 16.58 18.08
CA GLN A 429 4.49 17.80 17.31
C GLN A 429 3.03 17.98 16.86
N ARG A 430 2.38 16.89 16.41
CA ARG A 430 1.06 16.93 15.76
C ARG A 430 -0.10 16.47 16.66
N GLY A 431 0.22 15.95 17.83
CA GLY A 431 -0.71 15.33 18.77
C GLY A 431 -0.72 13.81 18.65
N PHE A 432 -0.90 13.15 19.79
CA PHE A 432 -1.06 11.70 19.89
C PHE A 432 -2.39 11.30 19.26
N ARG A 433 -2.32 10.49 18.21
CA ARG A 433 -3.46 10.09 17.39
C ARG A 433 -3.25 8.70 16.81
N GLU A 434 -4.32 8.12 16.28
CA GLU A 434 -4.21 6.93 15.45
C GLU A 434 -3.72 7.29 14.04
N ILE A 435 -3.08 6.32 13.40
CA ILE A 435 -2.63 6.37 12.01
C ILE A 435 -3.17 5.12 11.33
N LEU A 436 -4.18 5.25 10.48
CA LEU A 436 -4.83 4.09 9.87
C LEU A 436 -4.05 3.59 8.65
N SER A 437 -4.13 2.27 8.45
CA SER A 437 -3.56 1.62 7.26
C SER A 437 -4.14 2.21 5.97
N THR A 438 -5.40 2.59 5.97
CA THR A 438 -6.07 3.19 4.82
C THR A 438 -5.53 4.58 4.49
N ALA A 439 -5.25 5.41 5.50
CA ALA A 439 -4.75 6.77 5.32
C ALA A 439 -3.32 6.80 4.78
N VAL A 440 -2.44 5.93 5.28
CA VAL A 440 -1.08 5.77 4.75
C VAL A 440 -1.11 5.19 3.33
N LYS A 441 -1.99 4.22 3.08
CA LYS A 441 -2.20 3.61 1.76
C LYS A 441 -2.67 4.63 0.73
N ALA A 442 -3.43 5.65 1.14
CA ALA A 442 -3.84 6.73 0.24
C ALA A 442 -2.66 7.48 -0.39
N ILE A 443 -1.53 7.52 0.32
CA ILE A 443 -0.28 8.11 -0.16
C ILE A 443 0.53 7.07 -0.93
N THR A 444 0.72 5.87 -0.40
CA THR A 444 1.63 4.89 -1.03
C THR A 444 1.08 4.29 -2.33
N ILE A 445 -0.25 4.23 -2.52
CA ILE A 445 -0.87 3.76 -3.77
C ILE A 445 -0.44 4.59 -4.98
N THR A 446 -0.13 5.88 -4.78
CA THR A 446 0.28 6.81 -5.84
C THR A 446 1.68 6.53 -6.38
N ASN A 447 2.42 5.58 -5.79
CA ASN A 447 3.70 5.10 -6.33
C ASN A 447 3.52 4.03 -7.41
N ARG A 448 2.27 3.58 -7.69
CA ARG A 448 1.98 2.64 -8.78
C ARG A 448 1.89 3.34 -10.14
N GLU A 449 1.77 2.53 -11.19
CA GLU A 449 1.61 2.97 -12.58
C GLU A 449 0.30 3.73 -12.85
N ILE A 450 -0.82 3.35 -12.20
CA ILE A 450 -2.16 3.84 -12.59
C ILE A 450 -3.12 4.16 -11.45
N SER A 451 -2.63 4.30 -10.23
CA SER A 451 -3.52 4.36 -9.07
C SER A 451 -3.49 5.70 -8.37
N ALA A 452 -4.67 6.32 -8.22
CA ALA A 452 -4.95 7.39 -7.27
C ALA A 452 -5.94 6.87 -6.23
N PRO A 453 -5.83 7.24 -4.95
CA PRO A 453 -6.71 6.72 -3.90
C PRO A 453 -8.17 7.10 -4.14
N ASN A 454 -9.10 6.23 -3.75
CA ASN A 454 -10.52 6.60 -3.76
C ASN A 454 -10.80 7.73 -2.75
N LEU A 455 -11.96 8.37 -2.89
CA LEU A 455 -12.33 9.55 -2.08
C LEU A 455 -12.31 9.26 -0.57
N ASP A 456 -12.81 8.09 -0.14
CA ASP A 456 -12.82 7.70 1.28
C ASP A 456 -11.40 7.58 1.86
N TRP A 457 -10.47 6.99 1.10
CA TRP A 457 -9.08 6.86 1.55
C TRP A 457 -8.38 8.23 1.62
N TYR A 458 -8.62 9.10 0.65
CA TYR A 458 -8.12 10.46 0.65
C TYR A 458 -8.64 11.27 1.84
N GLN A 459 -9.94 11.21 2.12
CA GLN A 459 -10.55 11.91 3.25
C GLN A 459 -9.97 11.46 4.59
N LYS A 460 -9.77 10.15 4.79
CA LYS A 460 -9.07 9.63 5.98
C LYS A 460 -7.66 10.16 6.11
N ALA A 461 -6.93 10.28 5.01
CA ALA A 461 -5.58 10.83 5.01
C ALA A 461 -5.55 12.34 5.34
N GLU A 462 -6.57 13.10 4.94
CA GLU A 462 -6.75 14.50 5.36
C GLU A 462 -7.12 14.61 6.85
N GLU A 463 -8.06 13.79 7.33
CA GLU A 463 -8.49 13.75 8.74
C GLU A 463 -7.32 13.47 9.69
N GLU A 464 -6.43 12.53 9.31
CA GLU A 464 -5.23 12.18 10.07
C GLU A 464 -4.05 13.14 9.84
N LYS A 465 -4.25 14.18 9.02
CA LYS A 465 -3.26 15.21 8.65
C LYS A 465 -2.00 14.62 7.99
N LEU A 466 -2.16 13.51 7.28
CA LEU A 466 -1.11 12.90 6.47
C LEU A 466 -1.01 13.58 5.11
N VAL A 467 -2.14 14.03 4.57
CA VAL A 467 -2.24 14.86 3.36
C VAL A 467 -2.68 16.27 3.75
N GLY A 468 -2.14 17.28 3.05
CA GLY A 468 -2.50 18.68 3.25
C GLY A 468 -2.12 19.53 2.05
N ALA A 469 -2.92 20.55 1.75
CA ALA A 469 -2.69 21.43 0.59
C ALA A 469 -2.49 20.70 -0.76
N GLY A 470 -3.01 19.48 -0.90
CA GLY A 470 -2.91 18.67 -2.12
C GLY A 470 -1.62 17.88 -2.27
N GLU A 471 -0.82 17.72 -1.21
CA GLU A 471 0.37 16.87 -1.19
C GLU A 471 0.54 16.12 0.15
N PRO A 472 1.35 15.04 0.18
CA PRO A 472 1.74 14.40 1.43
C PRO A 472 2.49 15.39 2.34
N THR A 473 2.02 15.56 3.57
CA THR A 473 2.69 16.36 4.59
C THR A 473 4.00 15.69 5.04
N VAL A 474 4.82 16.38 5.84
CA VAL A 474 6.00 15.77 6.50
C VAL A 474 5.63 14.48 7.25
N SER A 475 4.46 14.47 7.90
CA SER A 475 3.93 13.28 8.60
C SER A 475 3.56 12.18 7.61
N GLY A 476 2.83 12.52 6.54
CA GLY A 476 2.48 11.57 5.47
C GLY A 476 3.70 10.94 4.81
N LYS A 477 4.73 11.74 4.53
CA LYS A 477 6.02 11.26 4.00
C LYS A 477 6.73 10.33 4.97
N LEU A 478 6.74 10.65 6.27
CA LEU A 478 7.29 9.77 7.31
C LEU A 478 6.59 8.40 7.34
N TYR A 479 5.26 8.35 7.40
CA TYR A 479 4.57 7.05 7.48
C TYR A 479 4.60 6.27 6.17
N ALA A 480 4.65 6.94 5.02
CA ALA A 480 4.92 6.28 3.74
C ALA A 480 6.34 5.68 3.70
N ASP A 481 7.36 6.39 4.17
CA ASP A 481 8.73 5.89 4.31
C ASP A 481 8.80 4.67 5.24
N LEU A 482 8.18 4.76 6.42
CA LEU A 482 8.09 3.63 7.35
C LEU A 482 7.36 2.44 6.72
N ALA A 483 6.34 2.67 5.88
CA ALA A 483 5.66 1.58 5.20
C ALA A 483 6.60 0.80 4.25
N TYR A 484 7.59 1.44 3.63
CA TYR A 484 8.51 0.76 2.72
C TYR A 484 9.77 0.22 3.40
N ASN A 485 10.34 0.99 4.32
CA ASN A 485 11.71 0.77 4.80
C ASN A 485 11.79 0.08 6.16
N ILE A 486 10.67 -0.14 6.84
CA ILE A 486 10.69 -0.81 8.13
C ILE A 486 10.79 -2.32 7.98
N ARG A 487 11.71 -2.92 8.74
CA ARG A 487 11.76 -4.37 8.86
C ARG A 487 10.55 -4.86 9.66
N ARG A 488 9.65 -5.59 9.01
CA ARG A 488 8.45 -6.17 9.63
C ARG A 488 8.75 -7.56 10.17
N LEU A 489 8.37 -7.81 11.42
CA LEU A 489 8.35 -9.15 12.01
C LEU A 489 6.90 -9.65 12.07
N PRO A 490 6.62 -10.88 11.60
CA PRO A 490 5.30 -11.46 11.71
C PRO A 490 4.74 -11.46 13.14
N HIS A 491 3.49 -11.00 13.27
CA HIS A 491 2.74 -11.00 14.51
C HIS A 491 1.27 -11.22 14.20
N ILE A 492 0.63 -12.11 14.96
CA ILE A 492 -0.80 -12.33 14.87
C ILE A 492 -1.38 -12.66 16.24
N THR A 493 -2.49 -12.02 16.56
CA THR A 493 -3.31 -12.33 17.72
C THR A 493 -4.31 -13.44 17.37
N ARG A 494 -4.92 -14.06 18.38
CA ARG A 494 -5.99 -15.05 18.18
C ARG A 494 -7.15 -14.49 17.35
N PHE A 495 -7.56 -13.25 17.63
CA PHE A 495 -8.70 -12.64 16.94
C PHE A 495 -8.37 -12.35 15.47
N GLU A 496 -7.19 -11.78 15.21
CA GLU A 496 -6.70 -11.56 13.84
C GLU A 496 -6.56 -12.87 13.05
N LEU A 497 -6.09 -13.96 13.69
CA LEU A 497 -6.03 -15.28 13.06
C LEU A 497 -7.44 -15.81 12.72
N THR A 498 -8.42 -15.55 13.59
CA THR A 498 -9.84 -15.91 13.34
C THR A 498 -10.39 -15.16 12.12
N VAL A 499 -10.11 -13.86 12.01
CA VAL A 499 -10.45 -13.03 10.84
C VAL A 499 -9.75 -13.56 9.59
N LEU A 500 -8.43 -13.79 9.65
CA LEU A 500 -7.64 -14.31 8.53
C LEU A 500 -8.14 -15.67 8.03
N HIS A 501 -8.55 -16.57 8.93
CA HIS A 501 -9.09 -17.88 8.54
C HIS A 501 -10.42 -17.78 7.78
N LYS A 502 -11.27 -16.81 8.09
CA LYS A 502 -12.54 -16.56 7.40
C LYS A 502 -12.39 -15.90 6.02
N ILE A 503 -11.23 -15.31 5.71
CA ILE A 503 -10.96 -14.63 4.43
C ILE A 503 -10.37 -15.61 3.41
N PRO A 504 -11.02 -15.94 2.29
CA PRO A 504 -10.39 -16.73 1.22
C PRO A 504 -9.25 -15.94 0.56
N ALA A 505 -8.42 -16.61 -0.24
CA ALA A 505 -7.34 -15.94 -0.97
C ALA A 505 -7.84 -14.77 -1.84
N ARG A 506 -8.98 -14.99 -2.52
CA ARG A 506 -9.64 -14.03 -3.42
C ARG A 506 -11.15 -14.27 -3.44
N GLY A 507 -11.89 -13.31 -3.96
CA GLY A 507 -13.32 -13.35 -4.22
C GLY A 507 -14.19 -12.82 -3.07
N PHE A 508 -13.61 -12.05 -2.14
CA PHE A 508 -14.30 -11.43 -1.01
C PHE A 508 -14.21 -9.91 -1.07
N PHE A 509 -15.21 -9.25 -0.50
CA PHE A 509 -15.25 -7.81 -0.25
C PHE A 509 -15.36 -7.54 1.26
N LEU A 510 -15.08 -6.31 1.70
CA LEU A 510 -15.21 -5.91 3.11
C LEU A 510 -16.58 -6.30 3.71
N LYS A 511 -17.67 -6.08 2.97
CA LYS A 511 -19.02 -6.47 3.38
C LYS A 511 -19.15 -7.98 3.68
N ASP A 512 -18.46 -8.82 2.91
CA ASP A 512 -18.52 -10.27 3.06
C ASP A 512 -17.76 -10.70 4.31
N VAL A 513 -16.63 -10.04 4.61
CA VAL A 513 -15.88 -10.24 5.86
C VAL A 513 -16.76 -9.87 7.05
N TYR A 514 -17.38 -8.68 7.04
CA TYR A 514 -18.25 -8.25 8.14
C TYR A 514 -19.44 -9.19 8.35
N ALA A 515 -20.03 -9.73 7.29
CA ALA A 515 -21.13 -10.69 7.37
C ALA A 515 -20.74 -12.03 8.03
N GLN A 516 -19.45 -12.34 8.19
CA GLN A 516 -18.97 -13.52 8.91
C GLN A 516 -18.95 -13.36 10.44
N PHE A 517 -19.30 -12.17 10.93
CA PHE A 517 -19.29 -11.80 12.35
C PHE A 517 -20.60 -11.13 12.75
N ASP A 518 -20.85 -11.08 14.06
CA ASP A 518 -21.97 -10.31 14.61
C ASP A 518 -21.72 -8.80 14.37
N GLU A 519 -22.78 -8.05 14.03
CA GLU A 519 -22.70 -6.62 13.70
C GLU A 519 -22.02 -5.80 14.82
N THR A 520 -22.14 -6.25 16.07
CA THR A 520 -21.50 -5.61 17.22
C THR A 520 -19.97 -5.70 17.22
N TRP A 521 -19.36 -6.52 16.36
CA TRP A 521 -17.92 -6.73 16.21
C TRP A 521 -17.32 -5.99 15.00
N LYS A 522 -18.11 -5.18 14.28
CA LYS A 522 -17.64 -4.51 13.05
C LYS A 522 -16.36 -3.72 13.28
N GLU A 523 -16.29 -2.97 14.39
CA GLU A 523 -15.12 -2.16 14.74
C GLU A 523 -13.88 -3.03 15.01
N GLU A 524 -14.02 -4.09 15.80
CA GLU A 524 -12.93 -5.03 16.09
C GLU A 524 -12.43 -5.73 14.81
N VAL A 525 -13.34 -6.11 13.90
CA VAL A 525 -12.98 -6.68 12.60
C VAL A 525 -12.24 -5.66 11.73
N THR A 526 -12.71 -4.40 11.67
CA THR A 526 -12.03 -3.32 10.95
C THR A 526 -10.62 -3.09 11.50
N TYR A 527 -10.45 -3.13 12.82
CA TYR A 527 -9.13 -3.04 13.45
C TYR A 527 -8.21 -4.19 13.04
N ALA A 528 -8.69 -5.43 13.14
CA ALA A 528 -7.92 -6.59 12.73
C ALA A 528 -7.52 -6.51 11.24
N LEU A 529 -8.43 -6.07 10.37
CA LEU A 529 -8.14 -5.85 8.95
C LEU A 529 -7.04 -4.79 8.75
N ASN A 530 -7.10 -3.66 9.44
CA ASN A 530 -6.05 -2.63 9.39
C ASN A 530 -4.67 -3.17 9.82
N LYS A 531 -4.61 -3.98 10.89
CA LYS A 531 -3.36 -4.59 11.35
C LYS A 531 -2.85 -5.66 10.39
N LEU A 532 -3.73 -6.55 9.91
CA LEU A 532 -3.38 -7.58 8.93
C LEU A 532 -2.86 -6.95 7.63
N GLU A 533 -3.47 -5.85 7.17
CA GLU A 533 -3.03 -5.09 6.00
C GLU A 533 -1.67 -4.41 6.24
N ALA A 534 -1.50 -3.68 7.36
CA ALA A 534 -0.23 -3.01 7.68
C ALA A 534 0.94 -3.98 7.88
N ARG A 535 0.66 -5.20 8.35
CA ARG A 535 1.65 -6.29 8.44
C ARG A 535 1.90 -7.00 7.12
N GLY A 536 1.15 -6.69 6.06
CA GLY A 536 1.36 -7.21 4.70
C GLY A 536 0.75 -8.58 4.44
N TYR A 537 -0.28 -9.00 5.18
CA TYR A 537 -0.95 -10.30 4.98
C TYR A 537 -2.13 -10.25 4.01
N LEU A 538 -2.72 -9.08 3.82
CA LEU A 538 -3.81 -8.88 2.88
C LEU A 538 -3.72 -7.48 2.31
N ASN A 539 -4.38 -7.28 1.18
CA ASN A 539 -4.61 -5.99 0.55
C ASN A 539 -6.12 -5.75 0.48
N ILE A 540 -6.55 -4.57 0.90
CA ILE A 540 -7.89 -4.05 0.66
C ILE A 540 -7.79 -3.14 -0.56
N LEU A 541 -8.36 -3.55 -1.68
CA LEU A 541 -8.32 -2.81 -2.94
C LEU A 541 -9.33 -1.64 -2.96
N GLN A 542 -9.29 -0.82 -3.99
CA GLN A 542 -10.06 0.42 -4.05
C GLN A 542 -11.56 0.16 -4.26
N ASN A 543 -11.92 -0.99 -4.83
CA ASN A 543 -13.27 -1.53 -4.92
C ASN A 543 -13.75 -2.30 -3.68
N GLU A 544 -13.03 -2.19 -2.55
CA GLU A 544 -13.27 -2.91 -1.28
C GLU A 544 -13.01 -4.42 -1.33
N ALA A 545 -12.38 -4.94 -2.38
CA ALA A 545 -11.97 -6.34 -2.42
C ALA A 545 -10.90 -6.62 -1.35
N VAL A 546 -10.99 -7.78 -0.71
CA VAL A 546 -10.00 -8.26 0.28
C VAL A 546 -9.26 -9.45 -0.31
N VAL A 547 -7.98 -9.26 -0.60
CA VAL A 547 -7.12 -10.25 -1.26
C VAL A 547 -5.96 -10.61 -0.35
N LEU A 548 -5.67 -11.89 -0.16
CA LEU A 548 -4.48 -12.32 0.59
C LEU A 548 -3.21 -12.09 -0.25
N THR A 549 -2.16 -11.61 0.40
CA THR A 549 -0.82 -11.59 -0.21
C THR A 549 -0.19 -12.99 -0.17
N GLU A 550 0.88 -13.23 -0.92
CA GLU A 550 1.61 -14.51 -0.82
C GLU A 550 2.07 -14.75 0.63
N ALA A 551 2.59 -13.72 1.31
CA ALA A 551 2.97 -13.81 2.71
C ALA A 551 1.77 -14.17 3.62
N GLY A 552 0.60 -13.56 3.37
CA GLY A 552 -0.63 -13.87 4.10
C GLY A 552 -1.13 -15.29 3.90
N GLU A 553 -1.05 -15.82 2.69
CA GLU A 553 -1.40 -17.23 2.41
C GLU A 553 -0.45 -18.20 3.14
N LEU A 554 0.85 -17.90 3.17
CA LEU A 554 1.85 -18.69 3.89
C LEU A 554 1.60 -18.67 5.40
N ILE A 555 1.33 -17.50 5.99
CA ILE A 555 1.00 -17.36 7.42
C ILE A 555 -0.30 -18.10 7.75
N LYS A 556 -1.35 -17.91 6.93
CA LYS A 556 -2.64 -18.59 7.10
C LYS A 556 -2.48 -20.11 7.09
N ARG A 557 -1.65 -20.66 6.18
CA ARG A 557 -1.34 -22.09 6.12
C ARG A 557 -0.51 -22.56 7.32
N ALA A 558 0.51 -21.79 7.70
CA ALA A 558 1.39 -22.13 8.83
C ALA A 558 0.60 -22.26 10.14
N LEU A 559 -0.43 -21.43 10.32
CA LEU A 559 -1.18 -21.34 11.57
C LEU A 559 -2.52 -22.06 11.57
N ALA A 560 -2.87 -22.78 10.49
CA ALA A 560 -4.15 -23.50 10.37
C ALA A 560 -4.38 -24.58 11.44
N GLY A 561 -3.30 -25.12 12.03
CA GLY A 561 -3.37 -26.14 13.07
C GLY A 561 -3.28 -25.60 14.50
N VAL A 562 -3.22 -24.28 14.69
CA VAL A 562 -3.06 -23.69 16.03
C VAL A 562 -4.34 -23.85 16.84
N PRO A 563 -4.27 -24.36 18.09
CA PRO A 563 -5.45 -24.46 18.95
C PRO A 563 -6.06 -23.09 19.29
N GLU A 564 -7.40 -22.99 19.36
CA GLU A 564 -8.14 -21.75 19.67
C GLU A 564 -7.78 -21.14 21.05
N GLY A 565 -7.20 -21.93 21.96
CA GLY A 565 -6.76 -21.46 23.28
C GLY A 565 -5.49 -20.58 23.25
N VAL A 566 -4.75 -20.53 22.13
CA VAL A 566 -3.50 -19.76 22.05
C VAL A 566 -3.80 -18.29 21.78
N ALA A 567 -3.53 -17.42 22.75
CA ALA A 567 -3.84 -16.00 22.66
C ALA A 567 -2.99 -15.24 21.60
N GLN A 568 -1.70 -15.57 21.51
CA GLN A 568 -0.75 -14.99 20.55
C GLN A 568 -0.06 -16.12 19.77
N PRO A 569 -0.69 -16.65 18.70
CA PRO A 569 -0.15 -17.75 17.90
C PRO A 569 1.25 -17.51 17.34
N LEU A 570 1.57 -16.25 17.02
CA LEU A 570 2.86 -15.85 16.46
C LEU A 570 3.22 -14.47 16.99
N THR A 571 4.37 -14.33 17.63
CA THR A 571 4.91 -13.07 18.15
C THR A 571 6.23 -12.70 17.44
N PRO A 572 6.67 -11.43 17.49
CA PRO A 572 7.98 -11.05 16.98
C PRO A 572 9.14 -11.78 17.68
N ILE A 573 8.97 -12.10 18.97
CA ILE A 573 9.93 -12.88 19.76
C ILE A 573 10.02 -14.32 19.22
N ALA A 574 8.88 -14.96 18.95
CA ALA A 574 8.82 -16.26 18.30
C ALA A 574 9.53 -16.26 16.94
N VAL A 575 9.37 -15.21 16.14
CA VAL A 575 10.08 -15.07 14.85
C VAL A 575 11.59 -14.96 15.05
N ARG A 576 12.07 -14.12 15.98
CA ARG A 576 13.51 -14.02 16.31
C ARG A 576 14.10 -15.38 16.70
N ILE A 577 13.35 -16.16 17.50
CA ILE A 577 13.74 -17.52 17.87
C ILE A 577 13.79 -18.42 16.64
N LEU A 578 12.78 -18.39 15.76
CA LEU A 578 12.79 -19.18 14.52
C LEU A 578 13.99 -18.85 13.62
N GLU A 579 14.32 -17.56 13.46
CA GLU A 579 15.52 -17.12 12.71
C GLU A 579 16.80 -17.63 13.36
N ALA A 580 16.94 -17.52 14.69
CA ALA A 580 18.11 -17.99 15.42
C ALA A 580 18.27 -19.52 15.30
N LEU A 581 17.18 -20.27 15.47
CA LEU A 581 17.16 -21.73 15.30
C LEU A 581 17.47 -22.14 13.85
N ARG A 582 17.03 -21.35 12.87
CA ARG A 582 17.34 -21.56 11.44
C ARG A 582 18.84 -21.39 11.17
N LYS A 583 19.47 -20.37 11.76
CA LYS A 583 20.91 -20.09 11.60
C LYS A 583 21.81 -21.17 12.20
N VAL A 584 21.43 -21.75 13.35
CA VAL A 584 22.26 -22.76 14.04
C VAL A 584 21.92 -24.22 13.65
N GLY A 585 20.88 -24.41 12.83
CA GLY A 585 20.37 -25.71 12.42
C GLY A 585 20.75 -26.08 11.00
N ASN A 586 20.63 -27.37 10.65
CA ASN A 586 20.89 -27.87 9.31
C ASN A 586 19.57 -28.15 8.57
N LEU A 587 19.46 -27.71 7.31
CA LEU A 587 18.29 -27.97 6.46
C LEU A 587 18.26 -29.42 5.98
N TYR A 588 17.18 -30.14 6.25
CA TYR A 588 16.89 -31.46 5.72
C TYR A 588 15.82 -31.35 4.63
N VAL A 589 16.27 -31.21 3.38
CA VAL A 589 15.41 -30.90 2.21
C VAL A 589 14.28 -31.92 2.02
N LYS A 590 14.55 -33.22 2.20
CA LYS A 590 13.56 -34.30 2.02
C LYS A 590 12.39 -34.24 3.00
N GLU A 591 12.60 -33.68 4.19
CA GLU A 591 11.60 -33.62 5.26
C GLU A 591 11.00 -32.22 5.42
N GLN A 592 11.48 -31.23 4.65
CA GLN A 592 11.16 -29.80 4.83
C GLN A 592 11.28 -29.37 6.30
N ARG A 593 12.39 -29.74 6.94
CA ARG A 593 12.66 -29.45 8.36
C ARG A 593 14.08 -28.95 8.56
N VAL A 594 14.27 -28.19 9.62
CA VAL A 594 15.61 -27.79 10.10
C VAL A 594 15.86 -28.54 11.38
N ARG A 595 16.90 -29.38 11.45
CA ARG A 595 17.24 -30.08 12.71
C ARG A 595 18.29 -29.28 13.48
N ILE A 596 18.09 -29.19 14.78
CA ILE A 596 18.89 -28.42 15.71
C ILE A 596 19.49 -29.38 16.73
N LEU A 597 20.81 -29.37 16.86
CA LEU A 597 21.49 -30.16 17.88
C LEU A 597 21.27 -29.50 19.25
N PRO A 598 21.06 -30.26 20.35
CA PRO A 598 20.81 -29.70 21.67
C PRO A 598 21.89 -28.69 22.12
N LYS A 599 23.16 -28.97 21.80
CA LYS A 599 24.30 -28.08 22.09
C LYS A 599 24.22 -26.70 21.40
N ASN A 600 23.45 -26.58 20.32
CA ASN A 600 23.30 -25.33 19.57
C ASN A 600 22.16 -24.45 20.11
N ILE A 601 21.38 -24.93 21.09
CA ILE A 601 20.27 -24.15 21.67
C ILE A 601 20.79 -22.96 22.50
N GLU A 602 21.92 -23.12 23.20
CA GLU A 602 22.55 -22.00 23.91
C GLU A 602 23.02 -20.91 22.95
N GLU A 603 23.54 -21.31 21.79
CA GLU A 603 23.92 -20.36 20.74
C GLU A 603 22.70 -19.66 20.13
N ALA A 604 21.59 -20.39 19.92
CA ALA A 604 20.34 -19.79 19.47
C ALA A 604 19.82 -18.74 20.48
N LEU A 605 19.84 -19.04 21.78
CA LEU A 605 19.49 -18.11 22.85
C LEU A 605 20.34 -16.83 22.74
N ARG A 606 21.66 -16.97 22.62
CA ARG A 606 22.58 -15.84 22.48
C ARG A 606 22.25 -14.97 21.27
N LEU A 607 21.97 -15.58 20.11
CA LEU A 607 21.57 -14.87 18.89
C LEU A 607 20.24 -14.13 19.03
N THR A 608 19.34 -14.59 19.91
CA THR A 608 18.09 -13.88 20.14
C THR A 608 18.27 -12.63 20.99
N GLY A 609 19.25 -12.54 21.88
CA GLY A 609 19.39 -11.41 22.81
C GLY A 609 18.28 -11.31 23.87
N LEU A 610 17.63 -12.43 24.17
CA LEU A 610 16.57 -12.55 25.18
C LEU A 610 17.12 -13.21 26.44
N ASP A 611 16.48 -12.95 27.57
CA ASP A 611 16.74 -13.71 28.79
C ASP A 611 16.23 -15.16 28.65
N LYS A 612 16.87 -16.08 29.38
CA LYS A 612 16.57 -17.52 29.30
C LYS A 612 15.11 -17.85 29.62
N LYS A 613 14.51 -17.16 30.60
CA LYS A 613 13.14 -17.43 31.04
C LYS A 613 12.13 -17.06 29.95
N THR A 614 12.32 -15.92 29.27
CA THR A 614 11.51 -15.52 28.12
C THR A 614 11.67 -16.49 26.95
N PHE A 615 12.92 -16.85 26.62
CA PHE A 615 13.21 -17.80 25.54
C PHE A 615 12.54 -19.17 25.76
N ASP A 616 12.69 -19.75 26.96
CA ASP A 616 12.12 -21.05 27.29
C ASP A 616 10.57 -21.03 27.27
N LYS A 617 9.95 -19.94 27.73
CA LYS A 617 8.49 -19.75 27.65
C LYS A 617 8.01 -19.70 26.19
N GLU A 618 8.69 -18.93 25.35
CA GLU A 618 8.29 -18.76 23.95
C GLU A 618 8.49 -20.07 23.14
N LEU A 619 9.52 -20.87 23.47
CA LEU A 619 9.67 -22.20 22.88
C LEU A 619 8.48 -23.12 23.17
N VAL A 620 7.83 -22.98 24.33
CA VAL A 620 6.61 -23.74 24.63
C VAL A 620 5.47 -23.29 23.71
N VAL A 621 5.30 -21.97 23.53
CA VAL A 621 4.27 -21.41 22.62
C VAL A 621 4.51 -21.89 21.19
N LEU A 622 5.73 -21.80 20.68
CA LEU A 622 6.11 -22.28 19.34
C LEU A 622 5.83 -23.77 19.13
N ARG A 623 6.00 -24.62 20.17
CA ARG A 623 5.66 -26.05 20.11
C ARG A 623 4.16 -26.28 20.09
N VAL A 624 3.41 -25.56 20.92
CA VAL A 624 1.93 -25.64 20.96
C VAL A 624 1.33 -25.17 19.63
N ALA A 625 1.89 -24.13 19.02
CA ALA A 625 1.52 -23.65 17.70
C ALA A 625 1.97 -24.58 16.55
N GLY A 626 2.74 -25.64 16.84
CA GLY A 626 3.22 -26.60 15.84
C GLY A 626 4.34 -26.09 14.94
N LEU A 627 4.88 -24.90 15.20
CA LEU A 627 5.94 -24.26 14.40
C LEU A 627 7.30 -24.96 14.59
N ILE A 628 7.55 -25.50 15.78
CA ILE A 628 8.75 -26.28 16.10
C ILE A 628 8.39 -27.61 16.77
N GLY A 629 9.29 -28.59 16.62
CA GLY A 629 9.32 -29.83 17.39
C GLY A 629 10.22 -29.72 18.63
N LYS A 630 10.68 -30.88 19.13
CA LYS A 630 11.65 -30.92 20.24
C LYS A 630 13.03 -30.39 19.82
N THR A 631 13.47 -30.75 18.62
CA THR A 631 14.81 -30.48 18.08
C THR A 631 14.77 -30.07 16.61
N SER A 632 13.65 -29.53 16.14
CA SER A 632 13.51 -29.12 14.74
C SER A 632 12.56 -27.95 14.55
N ILE A 633 12.76 -27.17 13.48
CA ILE A 633 11.73 -26.32 12.89
C ILE A 633 10.91 -27.19 11.94
N ASN A 634 9.57 -27.12 12.07
CA ASN A 634 8.64 -27.85 11.23
C ASN A 634 8.33 -27.07 9.93
N GLU A 635 7.61 -27.69 8.99
CA GLU A 635 7.18 -27.02 7.74
C GLU A 635 6.45 -25.71 8.03
N ALA A 636 5.52 -25.70 9.00
CA ALA A 636 4.81 -24.48 9.41
C ALA A 636 5.77 -23.36 9.86
N GLY A 637 6.82 -23.67 10.62
CA GLY A 637 7.85 -22.69 11.01
C GLY A 637 8.69 -22.21 9.82
N LEU A 638 8.93 -23.05 8.81
CA LEU A 638 9.59 -22.64 7.56
C LEU A 638 8.70 -21.73 6.70
N LEU A 639 7.38 -21.97 6.67
CA LEU A 639 6.43 -21.08 5.99
C LEU A 639 6.42 -19.68 6.61
N VAL A 640 6.51 -19.59 7.94
CA VAL A 640 6.66 -18.30 8.65
C VAL A 640 7.95 -17.58 8.25
N LEU A 641 9.07 -18.30 8.16
CA LEU A 641 10.35 -17.71 7.73
C LEU A 641 10.32 -17.27 6.27
N LYS A 642 9.68 -18.03 5.37
CA LYS A 642 9.47 -17.60 3.98
C LYS A 642 8.58 -16.36 3.91
N ALA A 643 7.52 -16.30 4.70
CA ALA A 643 6.67 -15.10 4.77
C ALA A 643 7.47 -13.88 5.29
N LEU A 644 8.34 -14.07 6.29
CA LEU A 644 9.24 -13.01 6.78
C LEU A 644 10.14 -12.46 5.66
N GLU A 645 10.67 -13.32 4.80
CA GLU A 645 11.48 -12.87 3.64
C GLU A 645 10.64 -12.02 2.69
N LEU A 646 9.45 -12.47 2.30
CA LEU A 646 8.56 -11.74 1.38
C LEU A 646 8.12 -10.37 1.92
N LEU A 647 7.86 -10.26 3.22
CA LEU A 647 7.46 -8.98 3.84
C LEU A 647 8.56 -7.90 3.80
N ASN A 648 9.81 -8.33 3.67
CA ASN A 648 11.00 -7.46 3.77
C ASN A 648 11.82 -7.41 2.46
N GLN A 649 11.26 -7.93 1.35
CA GLN A 649 11.67 -7.58 -0.01
C GLN A 649 11.06 -6.24 -0.38
#